data_AF-A0A6M0SGL6-F1
#
_entry.id   AF-A0A6M0SGL6-F1
#
_cell.length_a   1.000
_cell.length_b   1.000
_cell.length_c   1.000
_cell.angle_alpha   90.00
_cell.angle_beta   90.00
_cell.angle_gamma   90.00
#
_symmetry.space_group_name_H-M   'P 1'
#
loop_
_entity.id
_entity.type
_entity.pdbx_description
1 polymer ?
#
loop_
_entity_poly.entity_id
_entity_poly.type
_entity_poly.pdbx_seq_one_letter_code
_entity_poly.pdbx_strand_id
1 'polypeptide(L)'
;MTRKITYRFHGSRSHKIDDRTFNSPTNPDGSIRVNRHEEVIERELQYQFYLHSHPYIVELTQKLISGSVQALQAADTEYSENSQIETPGKITNKDYAFYQEFFKDYQPNQDLVNEPYPVKDLDFISGVAYSVYNWELFFHVPITVAIHLSKNQRFEEAQRWFHYIFDPTDDSDGPTPERFWKVKPFQTTDVKSIQKILTNLSSEVDPELLKATVNSINAWKDNPFRPHTVARYRQTAYMLKTVMAYLDNLIDWGDSLFQQDTIESINEATQVYVMAANILGPRPQAIPKKGTIKKQTYAQLKKDNLDAMGNALRQLEANMVFDLMPFPTEVTDNPQQKTLNSIGKTLYFSIPQNEKLLEYWDTVADRLYKIRNSLNLQGAFRQLPLFQPPIDPALLAQAAASGLNVSAVVGGLNQPLPLVRFQLLVQKATEICQEVKTLGNSLLSAIEKEDNEALSLLRSRHEQIILELTESLKYAQWQEAITSRKSLQNSLAIAVQRYSYYELQLGKKEQDIKSSIPTLENIDIDFESLGNMNFSTTDESVKTRKVSVDIAKSTSADIAQIFSGGKLLSPHEVRETFLLESAQIASDTANILNIASSAAHYVPQFEINIQPMGMGSSSVYGGKTIGDAVGATAAAARAIADRLNFEARRANRIDAFTRREIEWTFQSNLAAHEITQIYKQYQAAQIREFIAKQDYENHQKQIQNAKEIEHFLKGESTSIHDLEGYEQRKITGEMGVSSASGPP
;
A
#
# COMPACT_ATOMS: atom_id res chain seq x y z
N MET A 1 69.63 29.55 -12.05
CA MET A 1 68.41 30.35 -12.30
C MET A 1 67.42 29.46 -13.01
N THR A 2 66.28 29.17 -12.39
CA THR A 2 65.19 28.40 -13.00
C THR A 2 63.93 29.22 -12.79
N ARG A 3 63.37 29.80 -13.87
CA ARG A 3 62.13 30.58 -13.75
C ARG A 3 60.98 29.62 -13.51
N LYS A 4 60.31 29.72 -12.36
CA LYS A 4 58.97 29.15 -12.22
C LYS A 4 58.04 29.97 -13.11
N ILE A 5 57.60 29.40 -14.24
CA ILE A 5 56.75 30.10 -15.21
C ILE A 5 55.30 29.95 -14.75
N THR A 6 54.85 30.86 -13.90
CA THR A 6 53.44 30.93 -13.48
C THR A 6 52.59 31.40 -14.66
N TYR A 7 51.81 30.49 -15.25
CA TYR A 7 50.95 30.79 -16.41
C TYR A 7 49.71 31.59 -15.97
N ARG A 8 49.84 32.92 -15.95
CA ARG A 8 48.80 33.86 -15.52
C ARG A 8 47.65 33.97 -16.54
N PHE A 9 46.66 33.08 -16.43
CA PHE A 9 45.44 33.17 -17.23
C PHE A 9 44.64 34.43 -16.82
N HIS A 10 44.30 35.28 -17.79
CA HIS A 10 43.65 36.57 -17.51
C HIS A 10 42.15 36.38 -17.27
N GLY A 11 41.67 36.75 -16.08
CA GLY A 11 40.28 36.59 -15.66
C GLY A 11 39.29 37.52 -16.39
N SER A 12 38.03 37.09 -16.48
CA SER A 12 36.94 37.89 -17.06
C SER A 12 36.45 38.99 -16.11
N ARG A 13 36.11 40.17 -16.67
CA ARG A 13 35.54 41.29 -15.91
C ARG A 13 34.09 40.99 -15.47
N SER A 14 33.93 40.49 -14.25
CA SER A 14 32.62 40.40 -13.58
C SER A 14 32.12 41.79 -13.17
N HIS A 15 31.06 42.30 -13.81
CA HIS A 15 30.30 43.44 -13.29
C HIS A 15 29.23 42.94 -12.30
N LYS A 16 29.66 42.48 -11.13
CA LYS A 16 28.77 42.41 -9.95
C LYS A 16 28.91 43.70 -9.16
N ILE A 17 27.85 44.50 -9.17
CA ILE A 17 27.63 45.56 -8.18
C ILE A 17 27.30 44.82 -6.87
N ASP A 18 27.98 45.16 -5.77
CA ASP A 18 27.73 44.56 -4.46
C ASP A 18 26.46 45.17 -3.86
N ASP A 19 25.44 44.37 -3.55
CA ASP A 19 24.13 44.83 -3.04
C ASP A 19 24.24 45.67 -1.75
N ARG A 20 25.40 45.63 -1.08
CA ARG A 20 25.75 46.49 0.07
C ARG A 20 25.78 47.98 -0.26
N THR A 21 25.87 48.40 -1.52
CA THR A 21 25.94 49.84 -1.87
C THR A 21 24.69 50.64 -1.49
N PHE A 22 23.54 50.01 -1.28
CA PHE A 22 22.28 50.69 -0.93
C PHE A 22 22.27 51.39 0.44
N ASN A 23 23.24 51.12 1.33
CA ASN A 23 23.36 51.75 2.65
C ASN A 23 24.61 52.64 2.81
N SER A 24 25.20 53.12 1.70
CA SER A 24 26.24 54.17 1.77
C SER A 24 25.59 55.56 1.87
N PRO A 25 26.05 56.46 2.77
CA PRO A 25 25.51 57.81 2.86
C PRO A 25 25.82 58.59 1.57
N THR A 26 24.79 59.19 0.97
CA THR A 26 24.94 60.13 -0.14
C THR A 26 25.68 61.38 0.30
N ASN A 27 26.55 61.91 -0.56
CA ASN A 27 27.12 63.23 -0.38
C ASN A 27 26.03 64.33 -0.43
N PRO A 28 26.27 65.55 0.11
CA PRO A 28 25.29 66.64 0.07
C PRO A 28 24.87 67.12 -1.32
N ASP A 29 25.57 66.71 -2.38
CA ASP A 29 25.25 66.98 -3.79
C ASP A 29 24.44 65.84 -4.47
N GLY A 30 24.10 64.77 -3.73
CA GLY A 30 23.42 63.59 -4.25
C GLY A 30 24.32 62.58 -4.97
N SER A 31 25.64 62.81 -5.02
CA SER A 31 26.57 61.87 -5.66
C SER A 31 26.78 60.59 -4.83
N ILE A 32 26.79 59.44 -5.51
CA ILE A 32 27.11 58.13 -4.92
C ILE A 32 28.54 57.75 -5.30
N ARG A 33 29.42 57.59 -4.31
CA ARG A 33 30.83 57.25 -4.53
C ARG A 33 31.00 55.74 -4.72
N VAL A 34 30.77 55.26 -5.93
CA VAL A 34 30.99 53.84 -6.30
C VAL A 34 32.49 53.52 -6.31
N ASN A 35 32.98 52.93 -5.21
CA ASN A 35 34.34 52.40 -5.15
C ASN A 35 34.44 51.16 -6.06
N ARG A 36 35.11 51.30 -7.22
CA ARG A 36 35.35 50.17 -8.13
C ARG A 36 36.34 49.19 -7.49
N HIS A 37 35.84 48.03 -7.06
CA HIS A 37 36.68 46.95 -6.58
C HIS A 37 37.20 46.14 -7.77
N GLU A 38 38.52 46.15 -8.00
CA GLU A 38 39.16 45.31 -9.02
C GLU A 38 39.81 44.11 -8.31
N GLU A 39 39.03 43.04 -8.12
CA GLU A 39 39.49 41.78 -7.51
C GLU A 39 40.30 40.97 -8.52
N VAL A 40 41.64 40.99 -8.38
CA VAL A 40 42.55 40.16 -9.18
C VAL A 40 42.55 38.74 -8.61
N ILE A 41 41.61 37.92 -9.07
CA ILE A 41 41.56 36.49 -8.74
C ILE A 41 42.70 35.77 -9.48
N GLU A 42 43.88 35.70 -8.87
CA GLU A 42 44.93 34.77 -9.32
C GLU A 42 44.40 33.33 -9.19
N ARG A 43 44.62 32.52 -10.23
CA ARG A 43 44.19 31.11 -10.28
C ARG A 43 45.38 30.24 -10.63
N GLU A 44 45.67 29.28 -9.76
CA GLU A 44 46.59 28.18 -10.06
C GLU A 44 45.86 27.18 -10.96
N LEU A 45 46.49 26.79 -12.07
CA LEU A 45 45.89 25.94 -13.10
C LEU A 45 46.61 24.60 -13.15
N GLN A 46 45.99 23.59 -12.56
CA GLN A 46 46.43 22.21 -12.58
C GLN A 46 45.51 21.37 -13.48
N TYR A 47 46.11 20.48 -14.26
CA TYR A 47 45.43 19.51 -15.10
C TYR A 47 45.52 18.12 -14.46
N GLN A 48 44.39 17.43 -14.38
CA GLN A 48 44.33 16.01 -14.04
C GLN A 48 43.93 15.23 -15.30
N PHE A 49 44.73 14.24 -15.68
CA PHE A 49 44.36 13.32 -16.74
C PHE A 49 43.43 12.22 -16.19
N TYR A 50 42.46 11.82 -17.01
CA TYR A 50 41.53 10.71 -16.74
C TYR A 50 41.41 9.84 -17.99
N LEU A 51 41.24 8.54 -17.80
CA LEU A 51 41.03 7.59 -18.89
C LEU A 51 39.60 7.68 -19.44
N HIS A 52 39.46 7.84 -20.76
CA HIS A 52 38.15 7.95 -21.42
C HIS A 52 37.56 6.61 -21.87
N SER A 53 38.41 5.62 -22.18
CA SER A 53 38.02 4.28 -22.65
C SER A 53 38.09 3.23 -21.55
N HIS A 54 37.08 2.38 -21.41
CA HIS A 54 37.09 1.30 -20.41
C HIS A 54 38.21 0.27 -20.71
N PRO A 55 39.14 -0.02 -19.76
CA PRO A 55 40.37 -0.74 -20.07
C PRO A 55 40.25 -2.27 -20.19
N TYR A 56 39.16 -2.88 -19.71
CA TYR A 56 38.97 -4.34 -19.60
C TYR A 56 37.75 -4.90 -20.37
N ILE A 57 37.34 -4.28 -21.50
CA ILE A 57 36.12 -4.70 -22.22
C ILE A 57 36.24 -6.15 -22.73
N VAL A 58 37.41 -6.54 -23.25
CA VAL A 58 37.61 -7.87 -23.86
C VAL A 58 37.61 -8.95 -22.79
N GLU A 59 38.25 -8.67 -21.66
CA GLU A 59 38.44 -9.52 -20.50
C GLU A 59 37.10 -9.78 -19.79
N LEU A 60 36.28 -8.73 -19.57
CA LEU A 60 34.92 -8.88 -19.04
C LEU A 60 34.00 -9.64 -20.02
N THR A 61 34.10 -9.37 -21.33
CA THR A 61 33.34 -10.10 -22.35
C THR A 61 33.72 -11.59 -22.36
N GLN A 62 35.02 -11.90 -22.25
CA GLN A 62 35.51 -13.27 -22.20
C GLN A 62 35.05 -14.00 -20.93
N LYS A 63 35.08 -13.36 -19.76
CA LYS A 63 34.51 -13.89 -18.51
C LYS A 63 33.01 -14.19 -18.61
N LEU A 64 32.23 -13.29 -19.23
CA LEU A 64 30.80 -13.53 -19.48
C LEU A 64 30.56 -14.74 -20.40
N ILE A 65 31.38 -14.92 -21.43
CA ILE A 65 31.26 -16.03 -22.39
C ILE A 65 31.70 -17.37 -21.77
N SER A 66 32.77 -17.38 -20.97
CA SER A 66 33.33 -18.63 -20.41
C SER A 66 32.68 -19.08 -19.10
N GLY A 67 32.26 -18.15 -18.25
CA GLY A 67 31.75 -18.42 -16.89
C GLY A 67 30.40 -17.77 -16.57
N SER A 68 29.66 -17.34 -17.60
CA SER A 68 28.32 -16.72 -17.49
C SER A 68 28.28 -15.41 -16.67
N VAL A 69 27.08 -15.00 -16.26
CA VAL A 69 26.86 -13.82 -15.40
C VAL A 69 27.65 -13.94 -14.09
N GLN A 70 27.80 -15.14 -13.52
CA GLN A 70 28.53 -15.34 -12.26
C GLN A 70 30.00 -14.90 -12.36
N ALA A 71 30.75 -15.37 -13.37
CA ALA A 71 32.15 -15.00 -13.55
C ALA A 71 32.35 -13.56 -14.05
N LEU A 72 31.31 -12.95 -14.63
CA LEU A 72 31.28 -11.52 -14.93
C LEU A 72 31.10 -10.66 -13.66
N GLN A 73 30.13 -11.01 -12.80
CA GLN A 73 29.86 -10.25 -11.58
C GLN A 73 31.00 -10.37 -10.57
N ALA A 74 31.62 -11.55 -10.43
CA ALA A 74 32.81 -11.74 -9.60
C ALA A 74 34.10 -11.07 -10.14
N ALA A 75 34.06 -10.46 -11.33
CA ALA A 75 35.25 -9.93 -12.00
C ALA A 75 35.89 -8.70 -11.32
N ASP A 76 35.18 -8.02 -10.43
CA ASP A 76 35.70 -6.87 -9.68
C ASP A 76 36.29 -7.26 -8.31
N THR A 77 36.00 -8.47 -7.82
CA THR A 77 36.24 -8.93 -6.45
C THR A 77 36.98 -10.28 -6.35
N GLU A 78 37.28 -10.94 -7.47
CA GLU A 78 38.12 -12.15 -7.54
C GLU A 78 39.59 -11.90 -7.14
N TYR A 79 39.96 -12.32 -5.93
CA TYR A 79 41.37 -12.43 -5.50
C TYR A 79 42.03 -13.69 -6.09
N SER A 80 42.51 -13.62 -7.34
CA SER A 80 43.23 -14.73 -7.99
C SER A 80 44.68 -14.35 -8.31
N GLU A 81 45.63 -15.12 -7.75
CA GLU A 81 47.08 -14.97 -7.99
C GLU A 81 47.50 -15.22 -9.45
N ASN A 82 46.61 -15.79 -10.28
CA ASN A 82 46.84 -16.06 -11.71
C ASN A 82 45.84 -15.32 -12.62
N SER A 83 45.16 -14.28 -12.12
CA SER A 83 44.29 -13.43 -12.94
C SER A 83 45.09 -12.54 -13.91
N GLN A 84 44.61 -12.39 -15.15
CA GLN A 84 45.11 -11.35 -16.07
C GLN A 84 44.64 -9.94 -15.69
N ILE A 85 43.66 -9.84 -14.77
CA ILE A 85 43.31 -8.63 -14.04
C ILE A 85 43.98 -8.77 -12.66
N GLU A 86 45.24 -8.33 -12.53
CA GLU A 86 45.93 -8.29 -11.24
C GLU A 86 45.19 -7.36 -10.25
N THR A 87 45.29 -7.64 -8.94
CA THR A 87 44.30 -7.19 -7.95
C THR A 87 44.16 -5.65 -7.82
N PRO A 88 43.03 -5.05 -8.23
CA PRO A 88 42.86 -3.61 -8.25
C PRO A 88 42.55 -3.05 -6.84
N GLY A 89 43.60 -2.91 -6.02
CA GLY A 89 43.51 -2.38 -4.65
C GLY A 89 44.87 -2.06 -4.02
N LYS A 90 45.95 -2.67 -4.51
CA LYS A 90 47.32 -2.17 -4.35
C LYS A 90 47.86 -1.88 -5.73
N ILE A 91 47.92 -0.60 -6.12
CA ILE A 91 48.55 -0.19 -7.38
C ILE A 91 50.02 -0.64 -7.33
N THR A 92 50.38 -1.63 -8.12
CA THR A 92 51.75 -2.12 -8.24
C THR A 92 52.49 -1.32 -9.32
N ASN A 93 53.82 -1.42 -9.36
CA ASN A 93 54.60 -0.77 -10.41
C ASN A 93 54.30 -1.31 -11.83
N LYS A 94 53.53 -2.41 -11.99
CA LYS A 94 53.07 -2.91 -13.29
C LYS A 94 51.88 -2.11 -13.84
N ASP A 95 50.96 -1.65 -12.99
CA ASP A 95 49.65 -1.14 -13.43
C ASP A 95 49.76 0.23 -14.15
N TYR A 96 50.85 0.95 -13.87
CA TYR A 96 51.27 2.14 -14.58
C TYR A 96 51.78 1.87 -16.01
N ALA A 97 52.18 0.64 -16.36
CA ALA A 97 52.97 0.34 -17.56
C ALA A 97 52.31 0.80 -18.87
N PHE A 98 50.99 0.63 -19.00
CA PHE A 98 50.27 0.89 -20.27
C PHE A 98 50.26 2.36 -20.70
N TYR A 99 50.37 3.30 -19.76
CA TYR A 99 50.56 4.72 -20.05
C TYR A 99 51.94 5.25 -19.63
N GLN A 100 52.77 4.45 -18.93
CA GLN A 100 54.16 4.81 -18.68
C GLN A 100 54.93 5.08 -19.96
N GLU A 101 54.74 4.29 -21.03
CA GLU A 101 55.41 4.57 -22.32
C GLU A 101 55.00 5.95 -22.86
N PHE A 102 53.69 6.24 -22.88
CA PHE A 102 53.17 7.55 -23.28
C PHE A 102 53.70 8.71 -22.42
N PHE A 103 53.68 8.59 -21.08
CA PHE A 103 54.10 9.67 -20.18
C PHE A 103 55.63 9.81 -20.05
N LYS A 104 56.40 8.74 -20.29
CA LYS A 104 57.86 8.75 -20.40
C LYS A 104 58.35 9.53 -21.62
N ASP A 105 57.59 9.49 -22.71
CA ASP A 105 57.87 10.22 -23.94
C ASP A 105 57.24 11.63 -23.94
N TYR A 106 56.05 11.80 -23.36
CA TYR A 106 55.34 13.08 -23.27
C TYR A 106 55.90 14.03 -22.20
N GLN A 107 56.45 13.50 -21.11
CA GLN A 107 57.11 14.22 -20.00
C GLN A 107 56.31 15.45 -19.52
N PRO A 108 55.10 15.24 -18.97
CA PRO A 108 54.23 16.33 -18.54
C PRO A 108 54.90 17.20 -17.46
N ASN A 109 54.69 18.51 -17.54
CA ASN A 109 55.23 19.45 -16.56
C ASN A 109 54.55 19.25 -15.20
N GLN A 110 55.30 18.79 -14.19
CA GLN A 110 54.82 18.55 -12.82
C GLN A 110 54.34 19.82 -12.08
N ASP A 111 54.71 21.03 -12.54
CA ASP A 111 54.10 22.29 -12.04
C ASP A 111 52.68 22.54 -12.58
N LEU A 112 52.21 21.76 -13.56
CA LEU A 112 50.92 21.93 -14.25
C LEU A 112 50.07 20.66 -14.30
N VAL A 113 50.64 19.48 -14.11
CA VAL A 113 49.94 18.19 -14.21
C VAL A 113 50.06 17.45 -12.90
N ASN A 114 48.92 17.07 -12.32
CA ASN A 114 48.87 16.38 -11.04
C ASN A 114 49.06 14.86 -11.22
N GLU A 115 49.82 14.27 -10.30
CA GLU A 115 49.97 12.82 -10.16
C GLU A 115 48.95 12.29 -9.13
N PRO A 116 48.48 11.02 -9.24
CA PRO A 116 48.92 9.98 -10.17
C PRO A 116 48.39 10.15 -11.60
N TYR A 117 49.14 9.59 -12.55
CA TYR A 117 48.70 9.43 -13.95
C TYR A 117 47.65 8.32 -14.08
N PRO A 118 46.82 8.33 -15.14
CA PRO A 118 45.88 7.23 -15.41
C PRO A 118 46.55 5.87 -15.51
N VAL A 119 46.02 4.90 -14.75
CA VAL A 119 46.36 3.48 -14.82
C VAL A 119 45.22 2.69 -15.48
N LYS A 120 45.43 1.40 -15.79
CA LYS A 120 44.29 0.50 -15.99
C LYS A 120 43.69 0.15 -14.63
N ASP A 121 42.43 0.52 -14.39
CA ASP A 121 41.64 0.04 -13.26
C ASP A 121 40.16 -0.09 -13.68
N LEU A 122 39.44 -0.99 -13.01
CA LEU A 122 37.98 -1.00 -12.97
C LEU A 122 37.51 0.08 -11.99
N ASP A 123 37.54 1.34 -12.45
CA ASP A 123 37.26 2.51 -11.62
C ASP A 123 35.74 2.73 -11.40
N PHE A 124 35.39 3.18 -10.20
CA PHE A 124 34.03 3.51 -9.73
C PHE A 124 33.93 4.96 -9.22
N ILE A 125 34.99 5.76 -9.31
CA ILE A 125 35.05 7.16 -8.83
C ILE A 125 34.07 8.04 -9.63
N SER A 126 33.28 8.83 -8.89
CA SER A 126 32.30 9.75 -9.47
C SER A 126 32.98 10.91 -10.21
N GLY A 127 32.86 10.91 -11.54
CA GLY A 127 33.44 11.93 -12.44
C GLY A 127 34.30 11.35 -13.56
N VAL A 128 34.72 10.09 -13.44
CA VAL A 128 35.47 9.37 -14.49
C VAL A 128 34.51 8.90 -15.60
N ALA A 129 34.98 8.91 -16.85
CA ALA A 129 34.11 8.83 -18.03
C ALA A 129 33.29 7.53 -18.14
N TYR A 130 33.84 6.40 -17.67
CA TYR A 130 33.22 5.08 -17.78
C TYR A 130 32.70 4.51 -16.44
N SER A 131 32.96 5.15 -15.31
CA SER A 131 32.63 4.58 -13.98
C SER A 131 31.12 4.43 -13.75
N VAL A 132 30.29 5.20 -14.47
CA VAL A 132 28.83 5.02 -14.49
C VAL A 132 28.42 3.64 -14.99
N TYR A 133 29.09 3.10 -16.02
CA TYR A 133 28.78 1.78 -16.57
C TYR A 133 29.24 0.66 -15.63
N ASN A 134 30.29 0.87 -14.85
CA ASN A 134 30.72 -0.06 -13.80
C ASN A 134 29.69 -0.10 -12.66
N TRP A 135 29.20 1.05 -12.20
CA TRP A 135 28.07 1.12 -11.27
C TRP A 135 26.78 0.49 -11.83
N GLU A 136 26.54 0.60 -13.13
CA GLU A 136 25.40 -0.05 -13.77
C GLU A 136 25.56 -1.58 -13.84
N LEU A 137 26.72 -2.07 -14.28
CA LEU A 137 26.98 -3.49 -14.52
C LEU A 137 27.06 -4.33 -13.24
N PHE A 138 27.79 -3.85 -12.23
CA PHE A 138 28.08 -4.59 -10.99
C PHE A 138 27.07 -4.32 -9.87
N PHE A 139 26.32 -3.20 -9.93
CA PHE A 139 25.39 -2.84 -8.85
C PHE A 139 23.95 -2.57 -9.31
N HIS A 140 23.71 -1.64 -10.24
CA HIS A 140 22.33 -1.27 -10.58
C HIS A 140 21.57 -2.37 -11.34
N VAL A 141 22.22 -3.12 -12.22
CA VAL A 141 21.59 -4.26 -12.91
C VAL A 141 21.25 -5.39 -11.93
N PRO A 142 22.18 -5.94 -11.11
CA PRO A 142 21.84 -7.04 -10.21
C PRO A 142 20.79 -6.64 -9.15
N ILE A 143 20.87 -5.45 -8.54
CA ILE A 143 19.88 -5.03 -7.53
C ILE A 143 18.49 -4.82 -8.15
N THR A 144 18.40 -4.34 -9.39
CA THR A 144 17.13 -4.15 -10.09
C THR A 144 16.50 -5.48 -10.47
N VAL A 145 17.30 -6.45 -10.95
CA VAL A 145 16.82 -7.80 -11.25
C VAL A 145 16.36 -8.52 -9.97
N ALA A 146 17.14 -8.45 -8.89
CA ALA A 146 16.78 -9.04 -7.60
C ALA A 146 15.46 -8.47 -7.05
N ILE A 147 15.30 -7.13 -7.01
CA ILE A 147 14.06 -6.48 -6.59
C ILE A 147 12.89 -6.83 -7.51
N HIS A 148 13.11 -6.99 -8.81
CA HIS A 148 12.05 -7.38 -9.74
C HIS A 148 11.62 -8.85 -9.56
N LEU A 149 12.56 -9.78 -9.36
CA LEU A 149 12.25 -11.18 -9.05
C LEU A 149 11.51 -11.31 -7.72
N SER A 150 11.95 -10.59 -6.69
CA SER A 150 11.33 -10.54 -5.36
C SER A 150 9.86 -10.10 -5.43
N LYS A 151 9.58 -9.00 -6.15
CA LYS A 151 8.22 -8.50 -6.41
C LYS A 151 7.32 -9.46 -7.21
N ASN A 152 7.91 -10.40 -7.94
CA ASN A 152 7.20 -11.46 -8.66
C ASN A 152 7.22 -12.79 -7.87
N GLN A 153 7.48 -12.74 -6.55
CA GLN A 153 7.48 -13.87 -5.62
C GLN A 153 8.49 -14.98 -5.94
N ARG A 154 9.51 -14.70 -6.76
CA ARG A 154 10.61 -15.61 -7.11
C ARG A 154 11.76 -15.43 -6.11
N PHE A 155 11.47 -15.67 -4.84
CA PHE A 155 12.30 -15.26 -3.70
C PHE A 155 13.71 -15.89 -3.68
N GLU A 156 13.83 -17.17 -4.02
CA GLU A 156 15.12 -17.87 -4.09
C GLU A 156 15.99 -17.33 -5.23
N GLU A 157 15.40 -17.10 -6.41
CA GLU A 157 16.12 -16.50 -7.54
C GLU A 157 16.51 -15.04 -7.25
N ALA A 158 15.64 -14.28 -6.58
CA ALA A 158 15.95 -12.94 -6.11
C ALA A 158 17.14 -12.96 -5.13
N GLN A 159 17.17 -13.91 -4.19
CA GLN A 159 18.27 -14.11 -3.25
C GLN A 159 19.60 -14.37 -3.98
N ARG A 160 19.61 -15.29 -4.96
CA ARG A 160 20.78 -15.55 -5.82
C ARG A 160 21.27 -14.29 -6.56
N TRP A 161 20.37 -13.42 -7.00
CA TRP A 161 20.73 -12.13 -7.62
C TRP A 161 21.19 -11.06 -6.62
N PHE A 162 20.71 -11.08 -5.36
CA PHE A 162 21.25 -10.23 -4.30
C PHE A 162 22.67 -10.68 -3.88
N HIS A 163 22.97 -11.98 -3.91
CA HIS A 163 24.29 -12.52 -3.56
C HIS A 163 25.40 -12.02 -4.51
N TYR A 164 25.09 -11.55 -5.72
CA TYR A 164 26.04 -10.81 -6.57
C TYR A 164 26.41 -9.41 -6.05
N ILE A 165 25.84 -8.94 -4.94
CA ILE A 165 26.17 -7.66 -4.29
C ILE A 165 26.47 -7.85 -2.81
N PHE A 166 25.62 -8.60 -2.12
CA PHE A 166 25.68 -8.85 -0.68
C PHE A 166 25.30 -10.29 -0.39
N ASP A 167 26.27 -11.07 0.07
CA ASP A 167 26.10 -12.46 0.49
C ASP A 167 26.44 -12.57 2.00
N PRO A 168 25.44 -12.59 2.90
CA PRO A 168 25.64 -12.76 4.33
C PRO A 168 25.93 -14.22 4.73
N THR A 169 25.97 -15.15 3.78
CA THR A 169 26.22 -16.58 3.99
C THR A 169 27.62 -17.04 3.56
N ASP A 170 28.44 -16.15 3.02
CA ASP A 170 29.82 -16.43 2.58
C ASP A 170 30.76 -16.83 3.74
N ASP A 171 31.27 -18.06 3.67
CA ASP A 171 32.17 -18.71 4.63
C ASP A 171 33.65 -18.72 4.19
N SER A 172 33.99 -18.06 3.08
CA SER A 172 35.37 -17.99 2.56
C SER A 172 36.35 -17.27 3.51
N ASP A 173 37.64 -17.58 3.39
CA ASP A 173 38.75 -17.04 4.21
C ASP A 173 38.99 -15.51 4.08
N GLY A 174 38.11 -14.78 3.36
CA GLY A 174 38.20 -13.34 3.21
C GLY A 174 37.92 -12.56 4.52
N PRO A 175 38.47 -11.35 4.68
CA PRO A 175 38.30 -10.56 5.89
C PRO A 175 36.83 -10.21 6.16
N THR A 176 36.50 -10.05 7.45
CA THR A 176 35.16 -9.70 7.93
C THR A 176 35.15 -8.21 8.29
N PRO A 177 34.23 -7.38 7.76
CA PRO A 177 33.01 -7.71 7.03
C PRO A 177 33.14 -7.69 5.49
N GLU A 178 34.32 -7.46 4.93
CA GLU A 178 34.50 -7.14 3.51
C GLU A 178 34.06 -8.27 2.57
N ARG A 179 34.33 -9.55 2.92
CA ARG A 179 33.98 -10.69 2.04
C ARG A 179 32.50 -10.77 1.67
N PHE A 180 31.61 -10.35 2.57
CA PHE A 180 30.17 -10.37 2.37
C PHE A 180 29.72 -9.42 1.24
N TRP A 181 30.55 -8.45 0.85
CA TRP A 181 30.27 -7.54 -0.25
C TRP A 181 30.94 -8.01 -1.53
N LYS A 182 30.14 -8.27 -2.57
CA LYS A 182 30.58 -8.76 -3.89
C LYS A 182 30.69 -7.63 -4.93
N VAL A 183 30.92 -6.40 -4.45
CA VAL A 183 31.08 -5.18 -5.25
C VAL A 183 32.26 -4.38 -4.67
N LYS A 184 33.34 -4.24 -5.44
CA LYS A 184 34.66 -3.70 -5.03
C LYS A 184 34.56 -2.41 -4.18
N PRO A 185 33.81 -1.36 -4.58
CA PRO A 185 33.67 -0.14 -3.78
C PRO A 185 33.10 -0.33 -2.37
N PHE A 186 32.26 -1.35 -2.15
CA PHE A 186 31.69 -1.66 -0.84
C PHE A 186 32.66 -2.42 0.08
N GLN A 187 33.66 -3.11 -0.48
CA GLN A 187 34.75 -3.71 0.29
C GLN A 187 35.74 -2.66 0.82
N THR A 188 35.96 -1.56 0.08
CA THR A 188 36.96 -0.53 0.42
C THR A 188 36.40 0.72 1.12
N THR A 189 35.09 0.84 1.27
CA THR A 189 34.45 2.03 1.87
C THR A 189 34.43 1.97 3.40
N ASP A 190 35.22 2.83 4.08
CA ASP A 190 35.05 3.14 5.51
C ASP A 190 33.62 3.62 5.78
N VAL A 191 32.85 2.85 6.55
CA VAL A 191 31.45 3.14 6.90
C VAL A 191 31.39 4.25 7.97
N LYS A 192 31.85 5.45 7.61
CA LYS A 192 31.86 6.63 8.48
C LYS A 192 30.43 6.94 8.96
N SER A 193 30.25 6.99 10.28
CA SER A 193 28.96 7.33 10.89
C SER A 193 28.53 8.75 10.50
N ILE A 194 27.22 8.97 10.33
CA ILE A 194 26.70 10.31 9.99
C ILE A 194 27.04 11.35 11.06
N GLN A 195 27.18 10.94 12.32
CA GLN A 195 27.69 11.79 13.39
C GLN A 195 29.14 12.22 13.13
N LYS A 196 30.06 11.29 12.82
CA LYS A 196 31.48 11.60 12.49
C LYS A 196 31.59 12.56 11.30
N ILE A 197 30.73 12.39 10.29
CA ILE A 197 30.68 13.27 9.10
C ILE A 197 30.21 14.68 9.49
N LEU A 198 29.08 14.82 10.20
CA LEU A 198 28.52 16.13 10.57
C LEU A 198 29.35 16.85 11.64
N THR A 199 29.97 16.14 12.58
CA THR A 199 30.91 16.78 13.51
C THR A 199 32.13 17.30 12.78
N ASN A 200 32.69 16.54 11.84
CA ASN A 200 33.83 16.99 11.03
C ASN A 200 33.51 18.20 10.14
N LEU A 201 32.29 18.29 9.61
CA LEU A 201 31.83 19.45 8.85
C LEU A 201 31.81 20.76 9.67
N SER A 202 31.62 20.64 10.99
CA SER A 202 31.65 21.75 11.95
C SER A 202 32.98 21.88 12.73
N SER A 203 33.93 20.94 12.59
CA SER A 203 35.19 20.91 13.37
C SER A 203 36.48 20.84 12.55
N GLU A 204 36.40 20.59 11.25
CA GLU A 204 37.50 20.69 10.27
C GLU A 204 38.74 19.84 10.60
N VAL A 205 38.56 18.64 11.18
CA VAL A 205 39.66 17.77 11.65
C VAL A 205 40.22 16.84 10.56
N ASP A 206 39.38 16.38 9.63
CA ASP A 206 39.69 15.52 8.48
C ASP A 206 39.42 16.36 7.20
N PRO A 207 40.46 16.98 6.58
CA PRO A 207 40.28 17.89 5.43
C PRO A 207 39.79 17.20 4.15
N GLU A 208 40.11 15.93 3.96
CA GLU A 208 39.66 15.16 2.79
C GLU A 208 38.18 14.84 2.91
N LEU A 209 37.74 14.38 4.08
CA LEU A 209 36.31 14.19 4.38
C LEU A 209 35.54 15.50 4.34
N LEU A 210 36.13 16.62 4.78
CA LEU A 210 35.53 17.94 4.68
C LEU A 210 35.28 18.30 3.20
N LYS A 211 36.31 18.20 2.35
CA LYS A 211 36.23 18.48 0.90
C LYS A 211 35.21 17.57 0.20
N ALA A 212 35.22 16.27 0.50
CA ALA A 212 34.25 15.31 -0.05
C ALA A 212 32.80 15.61 0.39
N THR A 213 32.61 15.97 1.66
CA THR A 213 31.29 16.31 2.22
C THR A 213 30.74 17.59 1.61
N VAL A 214 31.56 18.65 1.48
CA VAL A 214 31.17 19.91 0.83
C VAL A 214 30.83 19.70 -0.65
N ASN A 215 31.61 18.91 -1.38
CA ASN A 215 31.31 18.54 -2.77
C ASN A 215 29.97 17.80 -2.89
N SER A 216 29.71 16.83 -2.02
CA SER A 216 28.43 16.10 -1.97
C SER A 216 27.25 17.03 -1.66
N ILE A 217 27.42 17.96 -0.72
CA ILE A 217 26.39 18.95 -0.36
C ILE A 217 26.09 19.89 -1.54
N ASN A 218 27.10 20.33 -2.29
CA ASN A 218 26.91 21.22 -3.43
C ASN A 218 26.24 20.49 -4.60
N ALA A 219 26.72 19.30 -4.97
CA ALA A 219 26.09 18.48 -6.01
C ALA A 219 24.62 18.12 -5.69
N TRP A 220 24.29 17.96 -4.40
CA TRP A 220 22.90 17.82 -3.94
C TRP A 220 22.10 19.13 -3.98
N LYS A 221 22.67 20.27 -3.61
CA LYS A 221 22.02 21.60 -3.76
C LYS A 221 21.63 21.89 -5.22
N ASP A 222 22.47 21.48 -6.18
CA ASP A 222 22.20 21.58 -7.61
C ASP A 222 21.16 20.54 -8.10
N ASN A 223 20.91 19.47 -7.34
CA ASN A 223 20.06 18.33 -7.70
C ASN A 223 19.20 17.83 -6.52
N PRO A 224 18.37 18.68 -5.89
CA PRO A 224 17.83 18.45 -4.54
C PRO A 224 16.97 17.18 -4.39
N PHE A 225 16.33 16.73 -5.48
CA PHE A 225 15.42 15.59 -5.51
C PHE A 225 16.03 14.31 -6.13
N ARG A 226 17.36 14.22 -6.26
CA ARG A 226 18.06 13.05 -6.83
C ARG A 226 18.84 12.27 -5.75
N PRO A 227 18.24 11.24 -5.10
CA PRO A 227 18.92 10.50 -4.03
C PRO A 227 20.19 9.76 -4.50
N HIS A 228 20.21 9.32 -5.76
CA HIS A 228 21.39 8.72 -6.39
C HIS A 228 22.60 9.66 -6.45
N THR A 229 22.39 10.99 -6.50
CA THR A 229 23.51 11.95 -6.42
C THR A 229 24.21 11.84 -5.08
N VAL A 230 23.46 11.82 -3.98
CA VAL A 230 24.01 11.66 -2.62
C VAL A 230 24.67 10.27 -2.46
N ALA A 231 24.03 9.22 -2.97
CA ALA A 231 24.55 7.86 -2.86
C ALA A 231 25.85 7.61 -3.65
N ARG A 232 26.09 8.32 -4.77
CA ARG A 232 27.36 8.28 -5.50
C ARG A 232 28.54 8.86 -4.71
N TYR A 233 28.32 9.91 -3.92
CA TYR A 233 29.34 10.43 -2.98
C TYR A 233 29.40 9.65 -1.66
N ARG A 234 28.29 9.05 -1.22
CA ARG A 234 28.18 8.29 0.03
C ARG A 234 27.61 6.90 -0.24
N GLN A 235 28.49 6.00 -0.67
CA GLN A 235 28.18 4.63 -1.08
C GLN A 235 27.50 3.79 0.01
N THR A 236 27.67 4.14 1.29
CA THR A 236 26.94 3.51 2.40
C THR A 236 25.41 3.58 2.24
N ALA A 237 24.88 4.55 1.46
CA ALA A 237 23.45 4.61 1.14
C ALA A 237 23.01 3.47 0.20
N TYR A 238 23.87 3.03 -0.72
CA TYR A 238 23.62 1.86 -1.57
C TYR A 238 23.79 0.56 -0.80
N MET A 239 24.82 0.44 0.05
CA MET A 239 24.98 -0.70 0.98
C MET A 239 23.73 -0.89 1.84
N LEU A 240 23.24 0.20 2.48
CA LEU A 240 22.00 0.17 3.25
C LEU A 240 20.78 -0.22 2.41
N LYS A 241 20.62 0.30 1.17
CA LYS A 241 19.47 -0.13 0.35
C LYS A 241 19.57 -1.59 -0.09
N THR A 242 20.78 -2.14 -0.26
CA THR A 242 20.98 -3.58 -0.54
C THR A 242 20.49 -4.41 0.63
N VAL A 243 20.95 -4.13 1.86
CA VAL A 243 20.51 -4.84 3.06
C VAL A 243 19.00 -4.70 3.27
N MET A 244 18.44 -3.49 3.11
CA MET A 244 16.99 -3.28 3.18
C MET A 244 16.23 -4.06 2.09
N ALA A 245 16.77 -4.18 0.87
CA ALA A 245 16.15 -4.97 -0.21
C ALA A 245 16.24 -6.49 0.03
N TYR A 246 17.33 -6.95 0.66
CA TYR A 246 17.48 -8.33 1.07
C TYR A 246 16.50 -8.69 2.20
N LEU A 247 16.34 -7.79 3.18
CA LEU A 247 15.34 -7.90 4.24
C LEU A 247 13.91 -7.81 3.71
N ASP A 248 13.62 -6.92 2.75
CA ASP A 248 12.34 -6.89 2.01
C ASP A 248 12.05 -8.31 1.47
N ASN A 249 13.01 -8.94 0.76
CA ASN A 249 12.87 -10.27 0.16
C ASN A 249 12.75 -11.42 1.17
N LEU A 250 13.51 -11.41 2.28
CA LEU A 250 13.39 -12.44 3.32
C LEU A 250 12.04 -12.34 4.03
N ILE A 251 11.55 -11.13 4.32
CA ILE A 251 10.27 -10.95 5.00
C ILE A 251 9.11 -11.35 4.09
N ASP A 252 9.11 -10.93 2.82
CA ASP A 252 8.07 -11.32 1.85
C ASP A 252 8.05 -12.84 1.60
N TRP A 253 9.22 -13.50 1.56
CA TRP A 253 9.32 -14.97 1.47
C TRP A 253 8.79 -15.66 2.74
N GLY A 254 9.22 -15.19 3.92
CA GLY A 254 8.72 -15.68 5.21
C GLY A 254 7.21 -15.50 5.37
N ASP A 255 6.64 -14.39 4.88
CA ASP A 255 5.20 -14.15 4.91
C ASP A 255 4.47 -15.04 3.91
N SER A 256 5.04 -15.31 2.74
CA SER A 256 4.49 -16.23 1.75
C SER A 256 4.46 -17.68 2.26
N LEU A 257 5.47 -18.12 3.00
CA LEU A 257 5.52 -19.43 3.66
C LEU A 257 4.57 -19.52 4.86
N PHE A 258 4.52 -18.48 5.68
CA PHE A 258 3.63 -18.40 6.86
C PHE A 258 2.15 -18.40 6.45
N GLN A 259 1.79 -17.76 5.34
CA GLN A 259 0.43 -17.75 4.80
C GLN A 259 -0.10 -19.14 4.36
N GLN A 260 0.78 -20.13 4.13
CA GLN A 260 0.36 -21.49 3.80
C GLN A 260 -0.20 -22.27 5.02
N ASP A 261 0.03 -21.77 6.24
CA ASP A 261 -0.56 -22.27 7.50
C ASP A 261 -0.28 -23.76 7.81
N THR A 262 0.88 -24.27 7.38
CA THR A 262 1.34 -25.65 7.67
C THR A 262 2.50 -25.65 8.66
N ILE A 263 2.70 -26.74 9.42
CA ILE A 263 3.82 -26.85 10.38
C ILE A 263 5.16 -26.76 9.66
N GLU A 264 5.28 -27.39 8.50
CA GLU A 264 6.48 -27.45 7.67
C GLU A 264 6.81 -26.06 7.10
N SER A 265 5.85 -25.37 6.49
CA SER A 265 6.05 -24.02 5.94
C SER A 265 6.26 -22.97 7.03
N ILE A 266 5.68 -23.14 8.22
CA ILE A 266 5.94 -22.28 9.39
C ILE A 266 7.35 -22.51 9.95
N ASN A 267 7.84 -23.74 9.96
CA ASN A 267 9.23 -24.04 10.32
C ASN A 267 10.22 -23.44 9.30
N GLU A 268 9.92 -23.51 8.00
CA GLU A 268 10.71 -22.86 6.95
C GLU A 268 10.69 -21.33 7.10
N ALA A 269 9.50 -20.73 7.24
CA ALA A 269 9.34 -19.30 7.50
C ALA A 269 10.14 -18.85 8.74
N THR A 270 10.15 -19.65 9.81
CA THR A 270 10.92 -19.38 11.02
C THR A 270 12.42 -19.27 10.73
N GLN A 271 12.98 -20.14 9.87
CA GLN A 271 14.39 -20.06 9.49
C GLN A 271 14.68 -18.76 8.71
N VAL A 272 13.81 -18.40 7.76
CA VAL A 272 13.92 -17.16 6.97
C VAL A 272 13.83 -15.90 7.86
N TYR A 273 12.91 -15.88 8.83
CA TYR A 273 12.80 -14.79 9.81
C TYR A 273 13.98 -14.73 10.79
N VAL A 274 14.53 -15.88 11.20
CA VAL A 274 15.74 -15.91 12.04
C VAL A 274 16.96 -15.42 11.25
N MET A 275 17.07 -15.72 9.96
CA MET A 275 18.10 -15.14 9.09
C MET A 275 17.97 -13.60 9.01
N ALA A 276 16.76 -13.08 8.80
CA ALA A 276 16.50 -11.64 8.83
C ALA A 276 16.83 -11.00 10.20
N ALA A 277 16.47 -11.66 11.30
CA ALA A 277 16.80 -11.20 12.66
C ALA A 277 18.31 -11.18 12.94
N ASN A 278 19.06 -12.16 12.43
CA ASN A 278 20.51 -12.22 12.58
C ASN A 278 21.22 -11.12 11.78
N ILE A 279 20.73 -10.80 10.57
CA ILE A 279 21.24 -9.70 9.74
C ILE A 279 20.94 -8.33 10.37
N LEU A 280 19.76 -8.18 10.99
CA LEU A 280 19.37 -6.98 11.73
C LEU A 280 20.13 -6.82 13.07
N GLY A 281 20.45 -7.92 13.74
CA GLY A 281 21.06 -7.92 15.06
C GLY A 281 20.15 -7.33 16.16
N PRO A 282 20.68 -7.05 17.36
CA PRO A 282 19.90 -6.49 18.46
C PRO A 282 19.35 -5.10 18.12
N ARG A 283 18.08 -4.84 18.47
CA ARG A 283 17.43 -3.56 18.19
C ARG A 283 18.23 -2.39 18.79
N PRO A 284 18.53 -1.32 18.02
CA PRO A 284 19.20 -0.13 18.54
C PRO A 284 18.47 0.47 19.74
N GLN A 285 19.18 0.65 20.86
CA GLN A 285 18.64 1.27 22.06
C GLN A 285 18.62 2.80 21.94
N ALA A 286 17.54 3.43 22.41
CA ALA A 286 17.42 4.89 22.42
C ALA A 286 18.32 5.50 23.51
N ILE A 287 19.47 6.05 23.12
CA ILE A 287 20.39 6.74 24.04
C ILE A 287 19.67 7.98 24.62
N PRO A 288 19.54 8.11 25.96
CA PRO A 288 18.93 9.27 26.57
C PRO A 288 19.74 10.54 26.30
N LYS A 289 19.06 11.67 26.06
CA LYS A 289 19.70 12.95 25.77
C LYS A 289 20.47 13.45 27.00
N LYS A 290 21.80 13.39 26.95
CA LYS A 290 22.69 13.97 27.97
C LYS A 290 22.67 15.51 27.92
N GLY A 291 22.55 16.14 29.09
CA GLY A 291 22.53 17.59 29.26
C GLY A 291 21.32 18.27 28.62
N THR A 292 21.30 19.60 28.66
CA THR A 292 20.36 20.41 27.87
C THR A 292 21.10 21.40 26.96
N ILE A 293 20.46 21.77 25.85
CA ILE A 293 20.99 22.75 24.90
C ILE A 293 20.12 24.00 25.01
N LYS A 294 20.75 25.14 25.32
CA LYS A 294 20.07 26.44 25.39
C LYS A 294 19.42 26.80 24.06
N LYS A 295 18.11 27.03 24.07
CA LYS A 295 17.32 27.40 22.88
C LYS A 295 17.84 28.73 22.30
N GLN A 296 18.08 28.75 20.99
CA GLN A 296 18.60 29.90 20.25
C GLN A 296 17.75 30.20 19.00
N THR A 297 17.75 31.46 18.57
CA THR A 297 17.12 31.90 17.33
C THR A 297 18.06 31.74 16.14
N TYR A 298 17.52 31.67 14.92
CA TYR A 298 18.33 31.61 13.69
C TYR A 298 19.32 32.80 13.57
N ALA A 299 18.92 34.00 14.03
CA ALA A 299 19.78 35.18 14.03
C ALA A 299 20.94 35.12 15.06
N GLN A 300 20.85 34.23 16.06
CA GLN A 300 21.96 33.92 16.97
C GLN A 300 22.85 32.83 16.36
N LEU A 301 22.26 31.75 15.85
CA LEU A 301 22.99 30.66 15.19
C LEU A 301 23.82 31.17 13.98
N LYS A 302 23.27 32.07 13.17
CA LYS A 302 23.97 32.67 12.01
C LYS A 302 25.17 33.55 12.40
N LYS A 303 25.21 34.11 13.61
CA LYS A 303 26.37 34.89 14.10
C LYS A 303 27.54 34.00 14.50
N ASP A 304 27.26 32.79 14.95
CA ASP A 304 28.24 31.87 15.54
C ASP A 304 28.76 30.85 14.52
N ASN A 305 28.77 31.26 13.23
CA ASN A 305 29.21 30.52 12.05
C ASN A 305 28.53 29.16 11.82
N LEU A 306 27.44 29.16 11.03
CA LEU A 306 26.80 27.92 10.55
C LEU A 306 27.69 27.19 9.54
N ASP A 307 27.72 25.86 9.63
CA ASP A 307 28.42 25.02 8.65
C ASP A 307 27.70 24.94 7.28
N ALA A 308 28.30 24.26 6.30
CA ALA A 308 27.77 24.18 4.94
C ALA A 308 26.41 23.44 4.82
N MET A 309 25.98 22.75 5.89
CA MET A 309 24.69 22.07 6.03
C MET A 309 23.69 22.87 6.91
N GLY A 310 24.12 23.98 7.52
CA GLY A 310 23.29 24.83 8.38
C GLY A 310 23.26 24.41 9.85
N ASN A 311 24.20 23.59 10.31
CA ASN A 311 24.33 23.18 11.71
C ASN A 311 25.43 23.98 12.43
N ALA A 312 25.57 23.77 13.75
CA ALA A 312 26.64 24.36 14.57
C ALA A 312 26.98 23.45 15.75
N LEU A 313 28.27 23.42 16.15
CA LEU A 313 28.71 22.78 17.39
C LEU A 313 28.49 23.70 18.60
N ARG A 314 27.84 23.17 19.65
CA ARG A 314 27.59 23.85 20.92
C ARG A 314 28.16 23.05 22.09
N GLN A 315 28.51 23.77 23.15
CA GLN A 315 28.89 23.16 24.42
C GLN A 315 27.63 22.70 25.17
N LEU A 316 27.68 21.50 25.72
CA LEU A 316 26.63 20.89 26.53
C LEU A 316 26.63 21.52 27.93
N GLU A 317 25.46 21.99 28.37
CA GLU A 317 25.23 22.34 29.77
C GLU A 317 24.94 21.03 30.53
N ALA A 318 25.90 20.60 31.37
CA ALA A 318 25.82 19.37 32.14
C ALA A 318 25.10 19.61 33.48
N ASN A 319 24.08 18.79 33.78
CA ASN A 319 23.26 18.95 34.99
C ASN A 319 24.02 18.58 36.29
N MET A 320 25.07 17.76 36.20
CA MET A 320 25.93 17.36 37.32
C MET A 320 27.38 17.19 36.85
N VAL A 321 28.34 17.58 37.70
CA VAL A 321 29.78 17.53 37.40
C VAL A 321 30.29 16.12 37.07
N PHE A 322 29.71 15.09 37.67
CA PHE A 322 30.10 13.69 37.47
C PHE A 322 29.65 13.10 36.12
N ASP A 323 28.66 13.68 35.44
CA ASP A 323 28.15 13.19 34.14
C ASP A 323 29.12 13.43 32.96
N LEU A 324 30.23 14.14 33.24
CA LEU A 324 31.34 14.42 32.34
C LEU A 324 32.55 13.48 32.53
N MET A 325 32.52 12.54 33.49
CA MET A 325 33.58 11.56 33.66
C MET A 325 33.47 10.44 32.60
N PRO A 326 34.58 9.91 32.07
CA PRO A 326 34.55 8.71 31.25
C PRO A 326 34.10 7.50 32.08
N PHE A 327 33.28 6.63 31.50
CA PHE A 327 32.93 5.35 32.12
C PHE A 327 34.19 4.46 32.24
N PRO A 328 34.29 3.60 33.27
CA PRO A 328 35.26 2.51 33.27
C PRO A 328 34.99 1.59 32.07
N THR A 329 36.01 1.39 31.24
CA THR A 329 35.94 0.41 30.15
C THR A 329 36.11 -1.00 30.68
N GLU A 330 35.24 -1.93 30.28
CA GLU A 330 35.60 -3.35 30.33
C GLU A 330 36.83 -3.59 29.45
N VAL A 331 37.79 -4.36 29.95
CA VAL A 331 39.10 -4.50 29.30
C VAL A 331 39.01 -5.52 28.17
N THR A 332 39.11 -5.02 26.93
CA THR A 332 39.45 -5.82 25.75
C THR A 332 40.54 -5.10 24.97
N ASP A 333 41.65 -5.80 24.71
CA ASP A 333 42.86 -5.20 24.14
C ASP A 333 42.69 -4.86 22.66
N ASN A 334 42.47 -3.57 22.34
CA ASN A 334 42.59 -3.09 20.96
C ASN A 334 43.03 -1.60 20.89
N PRO A 335 44.31 -1.29 20.58
CA PRO A 335 44.94 -0.01 20.88
C PRO A 335 44.62 1.15 19.90
N GLN A 336 43.50 1.10 19.16
CA GLN A 336 43.13 2.14 18.18
C GLN A 336 41.94 3.03 18.57
N GLN A 337 41.19 2.72 19.63
CA GLN A 337 40.22 3.70 20.17
C GLN A 337 40.93 4.79 20.98
N LYS A 338 41.53 5.77 20.29
CA LYS A 338 41.86 7.07 20.89
C LYS A 338 40.55 7.73 21.33
N THR A 339 40.27 7.64 22.63
CA THR A 339 39.12 8.28 23.26
C THR A 339 39.10 9.78 22.95
N LEU A 340 37.98 10.25 22.41
CA LEU A 340 37.84 11.64 21.99
C LEU A 340 37.68 12.53 23.23
N ASN A 341 38.79 13.04 23.75
CA ASN A 341 38.84 13.99 24.86
C ASN A 341 38.24 15.35 24.48
N SER A 342 36.93 15.39 24.23
CA SER A 342 36.15 16.57 23.96
C SER A 342 35.33 16.95 25.18
N ILE A 343 35.60 18.11 25.76
CA ILE A 343 34.81 18.68 26.86
C ILE A 343 33.45 19.10 26.29
N GLY A 344 32.53 18.14 26.24
CA GLY A 344 31.10 18.29 26.01
C GLY A 344 30.72 19.18 24.82
N LYS A 345 31.23 18.94 23.61
CA LYS A 345 30.70 19.60 22.39
C LYS A 345 29.80 18.65 21.59
N THR A 346 28.63 19.13 21.18
CA THR A 346 27.62 18.39 20.40
C THR A 346 27.03 19.25 19.29
N LEU A 347 26.36 18.63 18.32
CA LEU A 347 25.61 19.34 17.28
C LEU A 347 24.33 19.95 17.87
N TYR A 348 24.02 21.21 17.51
CA TYR A 348 22.81 21.89 17.99
C TYR A 348 21.52 21.16 17.56
N PHE A 349 21.47 20.70 16.31
CA PHE A 349 20.40 19.83 15.82
C PHE A 349 20.77 18.35 16.00
N SER A 350 19.89 17.58 16.64
CA SER A 350 20.00 16.12 16.74
C SER A 350 19.81 15.45 15.39
N ILE A 351 20.51 14.35 15.16
CA ILE A 351 20.36 13.53 13.95
C ILE A 351 19.08 12.68 14.09
N PRO A 352 18.14 12.71 13.13
CA PRO A 352 16.94 11.86 13.18
C PRO A 352 17.29 10.39 12.95
N GLN A 353 16.46 9.50 13.50
CA GLN A 353 16.54 8.05 13.24
C GLN A 353 15.88 7.73 11.89
N ASN A 354 16.27 6.61 11.26
CA ASN A 354 15.61 6.12 10.05
C ASN A 354 14.45 5.20 10.46
N GLU A 355 13.23 5.75 10.53
CA GLU A 355 12.02 5.05 10.95
C GLU A 355 11.76 3.78 10.13
N LYS A 356 11.92 3.83 8.79
CA LYS A 356 11.79 2.64 7.94
C LYS A 356 12.86 1.57 8.22
N LEU A 357 14.05 1.94 8.72
CA LEU A 357 15.01 0.91 9.13
C LEU A 357 14.56 0.24 10.44
N LEU A 358 13.98 0.99 11.38
CA LEU A 358 13.45 0.47 12.65
C LEU A 358 12.26 -0.48 12.45
N GLU A 359 11.40 -0.17 11.46
CA GLU A 359 10.23 -0.97 11.04
C GLU A 359 10.56 -2.45 10.74
N TYR A 360 11.78 -2.76 10.26
CA TYR A 360 12.19 -4.15 10.02
C TYR A 360 12.37 -4.95 11.32
N TRP A 361 12.90 -4.35 12.40
CA TRP A 361 12.96 -5.02 13.71
C TRP A 361 11.57 -5.24 14.28
N ASP A 362 10.66 -4.27 14.15
CA ASP A 362 9.26 -4.42 14.59
C ASP A 362 8.55 -5.53 13.82
N THR A 363 8.70 -5.56 12.49
CA THR A 363 8.10 -6.57 11.62
C THR A 363 8.62 -7.97 11.92
N VAL A 364 9.94 -8.18 11.94
CA VAL A 364 10.53 -9.50 12.20
C VAL A 364 10.23 -9.98 13.63
N ALA A 365 10.20 -9.07 14.62
CA ALA A 365 9.79 -9.42 15.98
C ALA A 365 8.30 -9.82 16.06
N ASP A 366 7.40 -9.12 15.36
CA ASP A 366 5.97 -9.47 15.26
C ASP A 366 5.77 -10.86 14.64
N ARG A 367 6.43 -11.18 13.52
CA ARG A 367 6.31 -12.49 12.87
C ARG A 367 6.82 -13.63 13.77
N LEU A 368 8.00 -13.46 14.35
CA LEU A 368 8.57 -14.44 15.29
C LEU A 368 7.72 -14.55 16.56
N TYR A 369 7.12 -13.47 17.06
CA TYR A 369 6.19 -13.51 18.18
C TYR A 369 4.91 -14.29 17.84
N LYS A 370 4.28 -14.02 16.68
CA LYS A 370 3.07 -14.73 16.23
C LYS A 370 3.29 -16.23 16.14
N ILE A 371 4.35 -16.67 15.45
CA ILE A 371 4.73 -18.08 15.34
C ILE A 371 4.93 -18.72 16.72
N ARG A 372 5.66 -18.04 17.64
CA ARG A 372 5.93 -18.55 19.00
C ARG A 372 4.68 -18.65 19.91
N ASN A 373 3.58 -18.00 19.55
CA ASN A 373 2.33 -17.98 20.33
C ASN A 373 1.17 -18.69 19.58
N SER A 374 1.47 -19.48 18.54
CA SER A 374 0.48 -20.16 17.70
C SER A 374 -0.57 -19.22 17.10
N LEU A 375 -0.14 -18.00 16.72
CA LEU A 375 -0.97 -17.03 16.00
C LEU A 375 -0.66 -17.10 14.51
N ASN A 376 -1.67 -16.84 13.68
CA ASN A 376 -1.47 -16.60 12.24
C ASN A 376 -0.87 -15.21 11.98
N LEU A 377 -0.58 -14.93 10.70
CA LEU A 377 -0.10 -13.62 10.23
C LEU A 377 -0.98 -12.43 10.69
N GLN A 378 -2.30 -12.63 10.76
CA GLN A 378 -3.27 -11.62 11.21
C GLN A 378 -3.37 -11.50 12.74
N GLY A 379 -2.66 -12.32 13.53
CA GLY A 379 -2.67 -12.31 15.00
C GLY A 379 -3.79 -13.13 15.64
N ALA A 380 -4.58 -13.90 14.89
CA ALA A 380 -5.58 -14.81 15.44
C ALA A 380 -4.97 -16.16 15.79
N PHE A 381 -5.31 -16.69 16.97
CA PHE A 381 -4.84 -17.98 17.46
C PHE A 381 -5.34 -19.16 16.60
N ARG A 382 -4.47 -20.13 16.32
CA ARG A 382 -4.77 -21.35 15.59
C ARG A 382 -4.16 -22.57 16.28
N GLN A 383 -4.91 -23.67 16.28
CA GLN A 383 -4.38 -24.99 16.62
C GLN A 383 -4.18 -25.77 15.31
N LEU A 384 -2.92 -25.94 14.92
CA LEU A 384 -2.54 -26.69 13.71
C LEU A 384 -2.69 -28.21 13.94
N PRO A 385 -3.03 -29.00 12.91
CA PRO A 385 -2.96 -30.45 12.98
C PRO A 385 -1.50 -30.90 13.11
N LEU A 386 -1.24 -31.96 13.89
CA LEU A 386 0.12 -32.42 14.24
C LEU A 386 0.99 -32.82 13.03
N PHE A 387 0.34 -33.14 11.91
CA PHE A 387 0.92 -33.29 10.58
C PHE A 387 -0.01 -32.57 9.60
N GLN A 388 0.50 -32.14 8.44
CA GLN A 388 -0.38 -31.84 7.31
C GLN A 388 -1.31 -33.03 7.02
N PRO A 389 -2.60 -32.81 6.74
CA PRO A 389 -3.44 -33.87 6.21
C PRO A 389 -2.85 -34.30 4.85
N PRO A 390 -2.56 -35.60 4.63
CA PRO A 390 -2.28 -36.08 3.28
C PRO A 390 -3.49 -35.77 2.40
N ILE A 391 -3.25 -35.35 1.16
CA ILE A 391 -4.32 -34.97 0.21
C ILE A 391 -5.23 -36.18 -0.01
N ASP A 392 -6.42 -36.13 0.60
CA ASP A 392 -7.32 -37.28 0.69
C ASP A 392 -8.38 -37.30 -0.43
N PRO A 393 -8.41 -38.32 -1.30
CA PRO A 393 -9.48 -38.50 -2.28
C PRO A 393 -10.84 -38.89 -1.64
N ALA A 394 -10.85 -39.43 -0.42
CA ALA A 394 -12.03 -40.02 0.22
C ALA A 394 -12.92 -39.02 0.97
N LEU A 395 -12.44 -37.80 1.22
CA LEU A 395 -13.20 -36.69 1.81
C LEU A 395 -14.43 -36.29 0.94
N LEU A 396 -14.43 -36.65 -0.35
CA LEU A 396 -15.59 -36.57 -1.26
C LEU A 396 -16.69 -37.62 -0.97
N ALA A 397 -16.37 -38.73 -0.29
CA ALA A 397 -17.28 -39.85 -0.05
C ALA A 397 -17.88 -39.89 1.37
N GLN A 398 -17.25 -39.23 2.35
CA GLN A 398 -17.61 -39.38 3.77
C GLN A 398 -18.87 -38.61 4.21
N ALA A 399 -19.50 -37.84 3.32
CA ALA A 399 -20.77 -37.15 3.59
C ALA A 399 -22.00 -38.08 3.76
N ALA A 400 -21.82 -39.40 3.60
CA ALA A 400 -22.91 -40.33 3.31
C ALA A 400 -23.58 -41.04 4.51
N ALA A 401 -23.00 -41.04 5.74
CA ALA A 401 -23.51 -41.91 6.82
C ALA A 401 -23.23 -41.46 8.27
N SER A 402 -24.27 -41.16 9.07
CA SER A 402 -24.30 -41.28 10.55
C SER A 402 -25.74 -41.18 11.12
N GLY A 403 -25.99 -41.72 12.34
CA GLY A 403 -27.33 -41.78 13.01
C GLY A 403 -27.28 -42.32 14.46
N LEU A 404 -28.35 -42.19 15.28
CA LEU A 404 -28.32 -42.24 16.79
C LEU A 404 -29.62 -42.74 17.52
N ASN A 405 -29.53 -43.04 18.84
CA ASN A 405 -30.42 -42.68 20.02
C ASN A 405 -30.75 -43.73 21.17
N VAL A 406 -31.53 -43.37 22.24
CA VAL A 406 -31.40 -43.80 23.71
C VAL A 406 -32.74 -44.00 24.54
N SER A 407 -32.78 -44.65 25.78
CA SER A 407 -33.51 -44.23 27.09
C SER A 407 -34.18 -45.29 28.10
N ALA A 408 -34.57 -44.88 29.36
CA ALA A 408 -35.55 -45.39 30.44
C ALA A 408 -35.19 -46.37 31.67
N VAL A 409 -36.09 -46.71 32.67
CA VAL A 409 -36.42 -46.03 34.01
C VAL A 409 -37.32 -46.80 35.12
N VAL A 410 -37.09 -46.67 36.49
CA VAL A 410 -37.96 -46.87 37.76
C VAL A 410 -38.53 -48.30 38.21
N GLY A 411 -39.05 -48.74 39.42
CA GLY A 411 -39.36 -48.39 40.89
C GLY A 411 -40.25 -49.51 41.62
N GLY A 412 -40.74 -49.66 42.90
CA GLY A 412 -40.67 -49.10 44.33
C GLY A 412 -41.72 -49.68 45.41
N LEU A 413 -41.60 -49.44 46.76
CA LEU A 413 -42.59 -49.47 47.95
C LEU A 413 -43.00 -50.69 48.91
N ASN A 414 -43.45 -50.39 50.19
CA ASN A 414 -44.59 -50.92 51.08
C ASN A 414 -44.41 -51.49 52.58
N GLN A 415 -45.42 -51.35 53.52
CA GLN A 415 -45.49 -51.90 54.95
C GLN A 415 -46.92 -51.87 55.69
N PRO A 416 -47.24 -52.62 56.82
CA PRO A 416 -48.61 -52.70 57.47
C PRO A 416 -48.78 -52.54 59.05
N LEU A 417 -49.93 -52.95 59.66
CA LEU A 417 -50.58 -52.44 60.93
C LEU A 417 -50.68 -53.36 62.21
N PRO A 418 -51.01 -52.76 63.41
CA PRO A 418 -51.50 -53.37 64.68
C PRO A 418 -52.94 -52.91 65.12
N LEU A 419 -53.68 -53.32 66.19
CA LEU A 419 -53.70 -54.50 67.11
C LEU A 419 -54.97 -54.74 68.03
N VAL A 420 -55.82 -53.74 68.36
CA VAL A 420 -56.73 -53.75 69.57
C VAL A 420 -58.09 -54.49 69.42
N ARG A 421 -58.75 -54.91 70.52
CA ARG A 421 -60.05 -55.62 70.52
C ARG A 421 -61.24 -54.77 70.06
N PHE A 422 -62.02 -55.32 69.13
CA PHE A 422 -62.92 -54.61 68.21
C PHE A 422 -64.19 -53.98 68.81
N GLN A 423 -65.07 -54.76 69.45
CA GLN A 423 -66.51 -54.44 69.46
C GLN A 423 -66.93 -53.21 70.30
N LEU A 424 -66.32 -52.99 71.47
CA LEU A 424 -66.57 -51.79 72.29
C LEU A 424 -65.94 -50.54 71.68
N LEU A 425 -64.73 -50.69 71.11
CA LEU A 425 -64.08 -49.64 70.32
C LEU A 425 -65.00 -49.22 69.18
N VAL A 426 -65.56 -50.17 68.43
CA VAL A 426 -66.46 -49.93 67.30
C VAL A 426 -67.67 -49.09 67.67
N GLN A 427 -68.44 -49.42 68.72
CA GLN A 427 -69.68 -48.67 68.97
C GLN A 427 -69.42 -47.19 69.31
N LYS A 428 -68.50 -46.90 70.24
CA LYS A 428 -68.19 -45.51 70.60
C LYS A 428 -67.34 -44.78 69.57
N ALA A 429 -66.51 -45.50 68.81
CA ALA A 429 -65.93 -44.94 67.59
C ALA A 429 -67.02 -44.59 66.57
N THR A 430 -68.07 -45.40 66.37
CA THR A 430 -69.10 -45.15 65.34
C THR A 430 -69.86 -43.85 65.59
N GLU A 431 -70.24 -43.56 66.83
CA GLU A 431 -70.90 -42.30 67.20
C GLU A 431 -69.98 -41.09 66.96
N ILE A 432 -68.76 -41.12 67.52
CA ILE A 432 -67.75 -40.07 67.32
C ILE A 432 -67.41 -39.93 65.83
N CYS A 433 -67.36 -41.03 65.08
CA CYS A 433 -67.13 -41.03 63.63
C CYS A 433 -68.29 -40.43 62.84
N GLN A 434 -69.52 -40.32 63.36
CA GLN A 434 -70.58 -39.58 62.66
C GLN A 434 -70.45 -38.07 62.85
N GLU A 435 -70.09 -37.60 64.06
CA GLU A 435 -69.78 -36.19 64.28
C GLU A 435 -68.49 -35.79 63.54
N VAL A 436 -67.42 -36.58 63.65
CA VAL A 436 -66.15 -36.39 62.92
C VAL A 436 -66.34 -36.52 61.40
N LYS A 437 -67.27 -37.33 60.90
CA LYS A 437 -67.63 -37.34 59.47
C LYS A 437 -68.39 -36.08 59.06
N THR A 438 -69.25 -35.54 59.92
CA THR A 438 -70.02 -34.33 59.60
C THR A 438 -69.13 -33.09 59.63
N LEU A 439 -68.30 -32.96 60.67
CA LEU A 439 -67.23 -31.95 60.77
C LEU A 439 -66.18 -32.14 59.68
N GLY A 440 -65.83 -33.38 59.35
CA GLY A 440 -64.92 -33.74 58.27
C GLY A 440 -65.44 -33.30 56.90
N ASN A 441 -66.74 -33.48 56.63
CA ASN A 441 -67.36 -33.01 55.39
C ASN A 441 -67.40 -31.47 55.30
N SER A 442 -67.69 -30.76 56.40
CA SER A 442 -67.70 -29.29 56.38
C SER A 442 -66.30 -28.68 56.33
N LEU A 443 -65.33 -29.28 57.03
CA LEU A 443 -63.92 -28.91 56.96
C LEU A 443 -63.33 -29.20 55.58
N LEU A 444 -63.63 -30.36 55.00
CA LEU A 444 -63.24 -30.70 53.62
C LEU A 444 -63.80 -29.67 52.63
N SER A 445 -65.10 -29.34 52.70
CA SER A 445 -65.70 -28.34 51.80
C SER A 445 -65.23 -26.90 52.05
N ALA A 446 -64.63 -26.61 53.21
CA ALA A 446 -63.95 -25.34 53.49
C ALA A 446 -62.54 -25.33 52.88
N ILE A 447 -61.74 -26.36 53.14
CA ILE A 447 -60.39 -26.54 52.57
C ILE A 447 -60.45 -26.60 51.04
N GLU A 448 -61.39 -27.35 50.47
CA GLU A 448 -61.63 -27.39 49.01
C GLU A 448 -61.89 -26.00 48.42
N LYS A 449 -62.51 -25.07 49.15
CA LYS A 449 -62.74 -23.69 48.67
C LYS A 449 -61.51 -22.82 48.84
N GLU A 450 -60.85 -22.90 49.99
CA GLU A 450 -59.60 -22.19 50.27
C GLU A 450 -58.51 -22.58 49.25
N ASP A 451 -58.34 -23.87 48.97
CA ASP A 451 -57.44 -24.39 47.93
C ASP A 451 -57.84 -23.93 46.52
N ASN A 452 -59.13 -23.87 46.19
CA ASN A 452 -59.59 -23.38 44.89
C ASN A 452 -59.37 -21.86 44.71
N GLU A 453 -59.57 -21.06 45.75
CA GLU A 453 -59.31 -19.61 45.73
C GLU A 453 -57.80 -19.34 45.67
N ALA A 454 -57.00 -20.03 46.48
CA ALA A 454 -55.54 -19.94 46.46
C ALA A 454 -54.94 -20.39 45.11
N LEU A 455 -55.46 -21.47 44.52
CA LEU A 455 -55.07 -21.93 43.18
C LEU A 455 -55.47 -20.93 42.09
N SER A 456 -56.60 -20.24 42.24
CA SER A 456 -57.05 -19.21 41.28
C SER A 456 -56.18 -17.96 41.33
N LEU A 457 -55.83 -17.49 42.54
CA LEU A 457 -54.86 -16.41 42.74
C LEU A 457 -53.48 -16.78 42.18
N LEU A 458 -53.00 -18.00 42.44
CA LEU A 458 -51.70 -18.49 41.94
C LEU A 458 -51.67 -18.56 40.40
N ARG A 459 -52.77 -18.98 39.77
CA ARG A 459 -52.91 -18.97 38.30
C ARG A 459 -52.85 -17.55 37.75
N SER A 460 -53.61 -16.61 38.31
CA SER A 460 -53.62 -15.20 37.90
C SER A 460 -52.22 -14.56 38.01
N ARG A 461 -51.47 -14.87 39.07
CA ARG A 461 -50.06 -14.44 39.23
C ARG A 461 -49.13 -15.03 38.19
N HIS A 462 -49.21 -16.34 37.94
CA HIS A 462 -48.38 -16.98 36.91
C HIS A 462 -48.71 -16.44 35.51
N GLU A 463 -49.98 -16.16 35.23
CA GLU A 463 -50.43 -15.52 33.99
C GLU A 463 -49.83 -14.11 33.82
N GLN A 464 -49.93 -13.25 34.83
CA GLN A 464 -49.27 -11.92 34.81
C GLN A 464 -47.77 -12.04 34.56
N ILE A 465 -47.05 -12.90 35.30
CA ILE A 465 -45.59 -13.06 35.17
C ILE A 465 -45.22 -13.56 33.76
N ILE A 466 -45.98 -14.48 33.19
CA ILE A 466 -45.78 -14.97 31.81
C ILE A 466 -46.03 -13.85 30.79
N LEU A 467 -47.06 -13.03 30.99
CA LEU A 467 -47.33 -11.87 30.14
C LEU A 467 -46.21 -10.81 30.23
N GLU A 468 -45.74 -10.46 31.43
CA GLU A 468 -44.64 -9.51 31.62
C GLU A 468 -43.31 -10.01 31.02
N LEU A 469 -42.99 -11.30 31.15
CA LEU A 469 -41.84 -11.89 30.45
C LEU A 469 -42.01 -11.83 28.93
N THR A 470 -43.22 -12.05 28.42
CA THR A 470 -43.57 -11.98 26.99
C THR A 470 -43.55 -10.57 26.42
N GLU A 471 -43.73 -9.53 27.24
CA GLU A 471 -43.63 -8.12 26.82
C GLU A 471 -42.25 -7.82 26.20
N SER A 472 -41.18 -8.36 26.80
CA SER A 472 -39.81 -8.21 26.29
C SER A 472 -39.63 -8.81 24.89
N LEU A 473 -40.31 -9.94 24.60
CA LEU A 473 -40.30 -10.59 23.29
C LEU A 473 -41.10 -9.79 22.26
N LYS A 474 -42.26 -9.24 22.65
CA LYS A 474 -43.07 -8.35 21.78
C LYS A 474 -42.33 -7.07 21.43
N TYR A 475 -41.65 -6.46 22.40
CA TYR A 475 -40.78 -5.30 22.16
C TYR A 475 -39.62 -5.64 21.21
N ALA A 476 -38.95 -6.79 21.42
CA ALA A 476 -37.88 -7.25 20.53
C ALA A 476 -38.36 -7.48 19.08
N GLN A 477 -39.54 -8.08 18.89
CA GLN A 477 -40.15 -8.27 17.57
C GLN A 477 -40.43 -6.94 16.86
N TRP A 478 -40.85 -5.89 17.58
CA TRP A 478 -41.01 -4.55 17.02
C TRP A 478 -39.67 -3.90 16.64
N GLN A 479 -38.62 -4.04 17.47
CA GLN A 479 -37.27 -3.56 17.15
C GLN A 479 -36.62 -4.32 15.98
N GLU A 480 -36.92 -5.61 15.82
CA GLU A 480 -36.55 -6.40 14.63
C GLU A 480 -37.23 -5.84 13.37
N ALA A 481 -38.54 -5.56 13.42
CA ALA A 481 -39.28 -4.98 12.30
C ALA A 481 -38.73 -3.59 11.89
N ILE A 482 -38.45 -2.72 12.86
CA ILE A 482 -37.78 -1.42 12.64
C ILE A 482 -36.42 -1.61 11.93
N THR A 483 -35.64 -2.60 12.37
CA THR A 483 -34.30 -2.87 11.81
C THR A 483 -34.38 -3.46 10.41
N SER A 484 -35.41 -4.29 10.14
CA SER A 484 -35.74 -4.84 8.82
C SER A 484 -36.15 -3.75 7.83
N ARG A 485 -36.94 -2.75 8.26
CA ARG A 485 -37.25 -1.59 7.42
C ARG A 485 -36.00 -0.73 7.14
N LYS A 486 -35.15 -0.51 8.15
CA LYS A 486 -33.88 0.25 7.99
C LYS A 486 -32.90 -0.44 7.03
N SER A 487 -32.81 -1.77 7.03
CA SER A 487 -31.95 -2.48 6.07
C SER A 487 -32.47 -2.34 4.64
N LEU A 488 -33.79 -2.42 4.42
CA LEU A 488 -34.42 -2.14 3.12
C LEU A 488 -34.18 -0.70 2.64
N GLN A 489 -34.21 0.29 3.54
CA GLN A 489 -33.87 1.68 3.22
C GLN A 489 -32.42 1.82 2.72
N ASN A 490 -31.47 1.12 3.36
CA ASN A 490 -30.07 1.08 2.90
C ASN A 490 -29.92 0.35 1.55
N SER A 491 -30.62 -0.76 1.33
CA SER A 491 -30.66 -1.46 0.04
C SER A 491 -31.22 -0.57 -1.07
N LEU A 492 -32.28 0.19 -0.79
CA LEU A 492 -32.86 1.14 -1.74
C LEU A 492 -31.85 2.25 -2.11
N ALA A 493 -31.10 2.78 -1.14
CA ALA A 493 -30.07 3.77 -1.39
C ALA A 493 -28.96 3.25 -2.33
N ILE A 494 -28.55 1.98 -2.18
CA ILE A 494 -27.58 1.33 -3.08
C ILE A 494 -28.16 1.15 -4.49
N ALA A 495 -29.41 0.71 -4.62
CA ALA A 495 -30.09 0.57 -5.91
C ALA A 495 -30.26 1.93 -6.62
N VAL A 496 -30.62 2.98 -5.87
CA VAL A 496 -30.69 4.38 -6.34
C VAL A 496 -29.35 4.92 -6.79
N GLN A 497 -28.26 4.67 -6.06
CA GLN A 497 -26.90 5.04 -6.48
C GLN A 497 -26.53 4.38 -7.81
N ARG A 498 -26.81 3.08 -7.95
CA ARG A 498 -26.53 2.31 -9.17
C ARG A 498 -27.36 2.79 -10.38
N TYR A 499 -28.65 3.05 -10.18
CA TYR A 499 -29.50 3.66 -11.21
C TYR A 499 -28.98 5.04 -11.65
N SER A 500 -28.66 5.89 -10.68
CA SER A 500 -28.17 7.25 -10.91
C SER A 500 -26.84 7.25 -11.67
N TYR A 501 -25.92 6.35 -11.32
CA TYR A 501 -24.64 6.18 -12.01
C TYR A 501 -24.82 5.86 -13.51
N TYR A 502 -25.64 4.85 -13.83
CA TYR A 502 -25.87 4.49 -15.23
C TYR A 502 -26.68 5.55 -16.00
N GLU A 503 -27.62 6.24 -15.36
CA GLU A 503 -28.37 7.32 -16.03
C GLU A 503 -27.55 8.59 -16.29
N LEU A 504 -26.62 8.95 -15.39
CA LEU A 504 -25.61 10.00 -15.64
C LEU A 504 -24.70 9.60 -16.82
N GLN A 505 -24.27 8.33 -16.84
CA GLN A 505 -23.43 7.78 -17.91
C GLN A 505 -24.16 7.71 -19.26
N LEU A 506 -25.51 7.63 -19.23
CA LEU A 506 -26.43 7.75 -20.36
C LEU A 506 -26.99 9.18 -20.57
N GLY A 507 -26.32 10.20 -20.00
CA GLY A 507 -26.54 11.61 -20.31
C GLY A 507 -27.76 12.30 -19.69
N LYS A 508 -28.49 11.69 -18.75
CA LYS A 508 -29.49 12.44 -17.95
C LYS A 508 -28.79 13.40 -16.98
N LYS A 509 -29.43 14.51 -16.62
CA LYS A 509 -28.95 15.38 -15.54
C LYS A 509 -29.39 14.81 -14.18
N GLU A 510 -28.63 15.12 -13.14
CA GLU A 510 -28.91 14.69 -11.76
C GLU A 510 -30.31 15.12 -11.27
N GLN A 511 -30.79 16.28 -11.71
CA GLN A 511 -32.14 16.79 -11.42
C GLN A 511 -33.23 15.91 -12.05
N ASP A 512 -33.07 15.56 -13.33
CA ASP A 512 -34.00 14.69 -14.07
C ASP A 512 -34.07 13.30 -13.42
N ILE A 513 -32.91 12.77 -13.00
CA ILE A 513 -32.79 11.49 -12.28
C ILE A 513 -33.55 11.54 -10.96
N LYS A 514 -33.32 12.55 -10.12
CA LYS A 514 -34.01 12.72 -8.83
C LYS A 514 -35.53 12.81 -8.99
N SER A 515 -36.02 13.46 -10.06
CA SER A 515 -37.46 13.53 -10.38
C SER A 515 -38.06 12.23 -10.95
N SER A 516 -37.24 11.21 -11.23
CA SER A 516 -37.68 9.93 -11.80
C SER A 516 -37.68 8.76 -10.81
N ILE A 517 -37.29 9.02 -9.56
CA ILE A 517 -37.28 8.06 -8.45
C ILE A 517 -38.45 8.39 -7.51
N PRO A 518 -39.31 7.43 -7.13
CA PRO A 518 -40.36 7.65 -6.14
C PRO A 518 -39.79 8.22 -4.83
N THR A 519 -40.40 9.29 -4.32
CA THR A 519 -40.04 9.84 -3.01
C THR A 519 -40.41 8.87 -1.91
N LEU A 520 -39.49 8.63 -0.97
CA LEU A 520 -39.80 7.96 0.29
C LEU A 520 -40.69 8.87 1.15
N GLU A 521 -42.00 8.81 0.91
CA GLU A 521 -42.97 9.31 1.87
C GLU A 521 -42.92 8.40 3.11
N ASN A 522 -42.50 8.97 4.24
CA ASN A 522 -42.80 8.38 5.54
C ASN A 522 -44.31 8.57 5.75
N ILE A 523 -45.10 7.66 5.18
CA ILE A 523 -46.48 7.44 5.60
C ILE A 523 -46.40 7.04 7.08
N ASP A 524 -46.79 7.96 7.97
CA ASP A 524 -47.08 7.64 9.36
C ASP A 524 -48.35 6.79 9.36
N ILE A 525 -48.15 5.47 9.29
CA ILE A 525 -49.24 4.50 9.21
C ILE A 525 -50.00 4.53 10.54
N ASP A 526 -51.22 5.03 10.48
CA ASP A 526 -52.23 4.99 11.53
C ASP A 526 -53.44 4.14 11.10
N PHE A 527 -54.41 3.98 11.99
CA PHE A 527 -55.57 3.12 11.73
C PHE A 527 -56.51 3.68 10.66
N GLU A 528 -56.54 5.00 10.46
CA GLU A 528 -57.39 5.65 9.46
C GLU A 528 -56.75 5.64 8.07
N SER A 529 -55.44 5.88 7.96
CA SER A 529 -54.70 5.75 6.70
C SER A 529 -54.69 4.31 6.20
N LEU A 530 -54.62 3.28 7.07
CA LEU A 530 -54.82 1.87 6.67
C LEU A 530 -56.21 1.61 6.08
N GLY A 531 -57.26 2.24 6.60
CA GLY A 531 -58.60 2.18 6.02
C GLY A 531 -58.71 2.88 4.66
N ASN A 532 -57.85 3.88 4.42
CA ASN A 532 -57.78 4.65 3.17
C ASN A 532 -56.74 4.11 2.17
N MET A 533 -55.91 3.13 2.54
CA MET A 533 -54.97 2.47 1.63
C MET A 533 -55.73 1.65 0.59
N ASN A 534 -55.96 2.25 -0.57
CA ASN A 534 -56.60 1.58 -1.69
C ASN A 534 -55.62 0.62 -2.37
N PHE A 535 -55.57 -0.64 -1.89
CA PHE A 535 -54.74 -1.75 -2.39
C PHE A 535 -54.93 -2.12 -3.89
N SER A 536 -55.68 -1.33 -4.66
CA SER A 536 -55.89 -1.49 -6.11
C SER A 536 -55.18 -0.44 -6.98
N THR A 537 -54.52 0.56 -6.41
CA THR A 537 -53.73 1.52 -7.21
C THR A 537 -52.55 0.83 -7.89
N THR A 538 -52.31 1.17 -9.16
CA THR A 538 -51.11 0.74 -9.89
C THR A 538 -49.88 1.46 -9.34
N ASP A 539 -49.03 0.74 -8.61
CA ASP A 539 -47.84 1.29 -7.95
C ASP A 539 -46.96 2.13 -8.88
N GLU A 540 -46.44 3.25 -8.36
CA GLU A 540 -45.44 4.04 -9.07
C GLU A 540 -44.18 3.21 -9.34
N SER A 541 -43.66 3.29 -10.56
CA SER A 541 -42.52 2.52 -11.02
C SER A 541 -41.56 3.39 -11.82
N VAL A 542 -40.25 3.15 -11.62
CA VAL A 542 -39.20 3.92 -12.29
C VAL A 542 -39.25 3.63 -13.79
N LYS A 543 -39.44 4.69 -14.59
CA LYS A 543 -39.62 4.57 -16.05
C LYS A 543 -38.36 4.06 -16.73
N THR A 544 -38.44 2.86 -17.31
CA THR A 544 -37.35 2.19 -18.03
C THR A 544 -37.15 2.73 -19.44
N ARG A 545 -35.91 2.64 -19.94
CA ARG A 545 -35.54 2.97 -21.32
C ARG A 545 -35.79 1.74 -22.22
N LYS A 546 -36.30 1.94 -23.44
CA LYS A 546 -36.39 0.84 -24.43
C LYS A 546 -34.99 0.48 -24.94
N VAL A 547 -34.59 -0.78 -24.78
CA VAL A 547 -33.35 -1.32 -25.39
C VAL A 547 -33.63 -1.70 -26.83
N SER A 548 -33.05 -0.98 -27.78
CA SER A 548 -33.06 -1.33 -29.21
C SER A 548 -31.92 -2.31 -29.51
N VAL A 549 -32.24 -3.59 -29.71
CA VAL A 549 -31.25 -4.59 -30.14
C VAL A 549 -31.13 -4.52 -31.66
N ASP A 550 -30.12 -3.80 -32.15
CA ASP A 550 -29.90 -3.56 -33.58
C ASP A 550 -29.17 -4.76 -34.21
N ILE A 551 -29.96 -5.77 -34.64
CA ILE A 551 -29.44 -6.96 -35.33
C ILE A 551 -29.52 -6.73 -36.84
N ALA A 552 -28.37 -6.53 -37.48
CA ALA A 552 -28.27 -6.30 -38.92
C ALA A 552 -28.85 -7.47 -39.74
N LYS A 553 -30.04 -7.27 -40.32
CA LYS A 553 -30.75 -8.27 -41.14
C LYS A 553 -30.25 -8.32 -42.58
N SER A 554 -28.95 -8.58 -42.74
CA SER A 554 -28.33 -9.01 -44.00
C SER A 554 -28.56 -8.12 -45.24
N THR A 555 -28.51 -6.80 -45.11
CA THR A 555 -28.41 -5.88 -46.25
C THR A 555 -27.28 -4.87 -46.07
N SER A 556 -26.45 -4.70 -47.10
CA SER A 556 -25.25 -3.83 -47.06
C SER A 556 -25.56 -2.34 -46.89
N ALA A 557 -26.81 -1.93 -47.16
CA ALA A 557 -27.27 -0.55 -47.03
C ALA A 557 -27.51 -0.13 -45.57
N ASP A 558 -28.03 -1.04 -44.73
CA ASP A 558 -28.40 -0.74 -43.34
C ASP A 558 -27.14 -0.36 -42.52
N ILE A 559 -26.03 -1.05 -42.80
CA ILE A 559 -24.71 -0.82 -42.19
C ILE A 559 -24.24 0.63 -42.37
N ALA A 560 -24.57 1.27 -43.49
CA ALA A 560 -24.17 2.66 -43.75
C ALA A 560 -24.91 3.67 -42.85
N GLN A 561 -26.14 3.37 -42.44
CA GLN A 561 -26.96 4.30 -41.64
C GLN A 561 -26.49 4.38 -40.18
N ILE A 562 -25.99 3.27 -39.62
CA ILE A 562 -25.50 3.15 -38.24
C ILE A 562 -24.40 4.18 -37.92
N PHE A 563 -23.54 4.50 -38.90
CA PHE A 563 -22.43 5.44 -38.72
C PHE A 563 -22.84 6.92 -38.57
N SER A 564 -24.11 7.27 -38.79
CA SER A 564 -24.61 8.65 -38.69
C SER A 564 -25.18 9.02 -37.31
N GLY A 565 -25.36 8.05 -36.40
CA GLY A 565 -25.87 8.29 -35.06
C GLY A 565 -24.82 8.83 -34.10
N GLY A 566 -24.98 10.08 -33.63
CA GLY A 566 -24.10 10.66 -32.61
C GLY A 566 -24.16 9.91 -31.29
N LYS A 567 -23.05 9.25 -30.91
CA LYS A 567 -22.95 8.43 -29.69
C LYS A 567 -22.47 9.21 -28.47
N LEU A 568 -22.85 8.75 -27.29
CA LEU A 568 -22.33 9.23 -26.01
C LEU A 568 -20.88 8.75 -25.84
N LEU A 569 -19.92 9.66 -26.08
CA LEU A 569 -18.49 9.41 -26.01
C LEU A 569 -17.84 10.35 -25.00
N SER A 570 -16.82 9.87 -24.27
CA SER A 570 -16.01 10.78 -23.46
C SER A 570 -15.18 11.74 -24.35
N PRO A 571 -14.81 12.95 -23.86
CA PRO A 571 -13.96 13.87 -24.61
C PRO A 571 -12.61 13.24 -25.04
N HIS A 572 -12.12 12.25 -24.31
CA HIS A 572 -10.90 11.51 -24.63
C HIS A 572 -11.13 10.50 -25.77
N GLU A 573 -12.25 9.79 -25.81
CA GLU A 573 -12.60 8.88 -26.91
C GLU A 573 -12.92 9.64 -28.22
N VAL A 574 -13.54 10.83 -28.12
CA VAL A 574 -13.70 11.75 -29.27
C VAL A 574 -12.33 12.21 -29.79
N ARG A 575 -11.43 12.61 -28.89
CA ARG A 575 -10.06 13.04 -29.25
C ARG A 575 -9.23 11.90 -29.84
N GLU A 576 -9.34 10.68 -29.30
CA GLU A 576 -8.72 9.48 -29.86
C GLU A 576 -9.21 9.23 -31.29
N THR A 577 -10.53 9.23 -31.50
CA THR A 577 -11.15 9.02 -32.82
C THR A 577 -10.69 10.06 -33.83
N PHE A 578 -10.64 11.34 -33.46
CA PHE A 578 -10.18 12.44 -34.31
C PHE A 578 -8.67 12.34 -34.65
N LEU A 579 -7.83 11.97 -33.69
CA LEU A 579 -6.40 11.78 -33.91
C LEU A 579 -6.12 10.54 -34.79
N LEU A 580 -6.91 9.48 -34.63
CA LEU A 580 -6.85 8.29 -35.47
C LEU A 580 -7.27 8.60 -36.92
N GLU A 581 -8.36 9.34 -37.12
CA GLU A 581 -8.84 9.73 -38.45
C GLU A 581 -7.88 10.69 -39.17
N SER A 582 -7.33 11.69 -38.47
CA SER A 582 -6.33 12.59 -39.05
C SER A 582 -4.98 11.88 -39.33
N ALA A 583 -4.57 10.93 -38.50
CA ALA A 583 -3.40 10.08 -38.77
C ALA A 583 -3.61 9.17 -40.00
N GLN A 584 -4.81 8.61 -40.20
CA GLN A 584 -5.11 7.84 -41.40
C GLN A 584 -5.08 8.70 -42.66
N ILE A 585 -5.67 9.91 -42.65
CA ILE A 585 -5.64 10.84 -43.79
C ILE A 585 -4.19 11.21 -44.15
N ALA A 586 -3.32 11.42 -43.16
CA ALA A 586 -1.88 11.64 -43.39
C ALA A 586 -1.18 10.40 -43.98
N SER A 587 -1.52 9.20 -43.51
CA SER A 587 -1.01 7.93 -44.05
C SER A 587 -1.45 7.68 -45.50
N ASP A 588 -2.74 7.88 -45.80
CA ASP A 588 -3.32 7.78 -47.15
C ASP A 588 -2.59 8.75 -48.10
N THR A 589 -2.36 9.99 -47.66
CA THR A 589 -1.62 11.02 -48.41
C THR A 589 -0.16 10.62 -48.65
N ALA A 590 0.55 10.13 -47.62
CA ALA A 590 1.92 9.68 -47.73
C ALA A 590 2.06 8.46 -48.68
N ASN A 591 1.10 7.55 -48.64
CA ASN A 591 1.04 6.40 -49.55
C ASN A 591 0.80 6.83 -51.00
N ILE A 592 -0.10 7.79 -51.25
CA ILE A 592 -0.29 8.38 -52.59
C ILE A 592 1.00 9.03 -53.09
N LEU A 593 1.73 9.77 -52.23
CA LEU A 593 3.02 10.37 -52.58
C LEU A 593 4.10 9.31 -52.87
N ASN A 594 4.11 8.17 -52.17
CA ASN A 594 5.03 7.06 -52.44
C ASN A 594 4.71 6.31 -53.75
N ILE A 595 3.43 6.23 -54.12
CA ILE A 595 3.00 5.69 -55.43
C ILE A 595 3.42 6.67 -56.54
N ALA A 596 3.28 7.98 -56.33
CA ALA A 596 3.73 9.00 -57.27
C ALA A 596 5.28 9.05 -57.41
N SER A 597 6.03 8.87 -56.32
CA SER A 597 7.50 8.89 -56.36
C SER A 597 8.09 7.62 -56.99
N SER A 598 7.46 6.45 -56.79
CA SER A 598 7.82 5.23 -57.53
C SER A 598 7.42 5.32 -59.02
N ALA A 599 6.32 5.99 -59.37
CA ALA A 599 6.01 6.33 -60.76
C ALA A 599 7.06 7.28 -61.38
N ALA A 600 7.65 8.21 -60.60
CA ALA A 600 8.73 9.07 -61.09
C ALA A 600 10.04 8.32 -61.42
N HIS A 601 10.28 7.14 -60.84
CA HIS A 601 11.45 6.31 -61.16
C HIS A 601 11.38 5.64 -62.54
N TYR A 602 10.26 5.75 -63.27
CA TYR A 602 10.19 5.38 -64.69
C TYR A 602 10.90 6.39 -65.61
N VAL A 603 11.25 7.60 -65.12
CA VAL A 603 12.07 8.56 -65.87
C VAL A 603 13.54 8.10 -65.80
N PRO A 604 14.19 7.76 -66.93
CA PRO A 604 15.56 7.26 -66.91
C PRO A 604 16.55 8.34 -66.45
N GLN A 605 17.44 8.00 -65.52
CA GLN A 605 18.58 8.85 -65.18
C GLN A 605 19.58 8.85 -66.34
N PHE A 606 19.82 10.03 -66.92
CA PHE A 606 20.83 10.23 -67.96
C PHE A 606 22.22 10.43 -67.34
N GLU A 607 22.97 9.34 -67.14
CA GLU A 607 24.42 9.44 -66.92
C GLU A 607 25.13 9.82 -68.23
N ILE A 608 25.64 11.05 -68.32
CA ILE A 608 26.49 11.49 -69.44
C ILE A 608 27.94 11.12 -69.11
N ASN A 609 28.27 9.84 -69.25
CA ASN A 609 29.65 9.35 -69.14
C ASN A 609 30.41 9.58 -70.46
N ILE A 610 31.35 10.54 -70.47
CA ILE A 610 32.21 10.85 -71.62
C ILE A 610 33.59 10.23 -71.42
N GLN A 611 33.89 9.14 -72.11
CA GLN A 611 35.25 8.63 -72.30
C GLN A 611 35.45 8.16 -73.76
N PRO A 612 36.58 8.50 -74.41
CA PRO A 612 36.76 8.23 -75.84
C PRO A 612 37.37 6.85 -76.15
N MET A 613 36.82 6.20 -77.18
CA MET A 613 37.53 5.24 -78.04
C MET A 613 38.11 3.95 -77.39
N GLY A 614 37.29 2.92 -77.15
CA GLY A 614 37.82 1.58 -76.83
C GLY A 614 36.80 0.52 -76.40
N MET A 615 36.36 -0.30 -77.34
CA MET A 615 35.48 -1.48 -77.20
C MET A 615 35.49 -2.20 -75.82
N GLY A 616 34.40 -2.07 -75.06
CA GLY A 616 34.08 -2.88 -73.89
C GLY A 616 32.59 -2.81 -73.57
N SER A 617 31.91 -3.97 -73.45
CA SER A 617 30.45 -4.04 -73.25
C SER A 617 30.08 -4.51 -71.84
N SER A 618 29.12 -3.83 -71.21
CA SER A 618 28.43 -4.30 -70.00
C SER A 618 27.01 -3.73 -69.96
N SER A 619 26.07 -4.40 -70.64
CA SER A 619 24.67 -3.98 -70.71
C SER A 619 23.88 -4.50 -69.50
N VAL A 620 23.81 -3.73 -68.41
CA VAL A 620 22.98 -4.08 -67.24
C VAL A 620 21.52 -3.64 -67.47
N TYR A 621 20.80 -4.38 -68.29
CA TYR A 621 19.33 -4.29 -68.38
C TYR A 621 18.69 -5.08 -67.22
N GLY A 622 18.99 -4.65 -65.98
CA GLY A 622 18.55 -5.33 -64.77
C GLY A 622 17.07 -5.12 -64.48
N GLY A 623 16.39 -6.12 -63.91
CA GLY A 623 14.95 -6.12 -63.60
C GLY A 623 14.50 -5.13 -62.51
N LYS A 624 15.28 -4.08 -62.24
CA LYS A 624 15.02 -3.05 -61.22
C LYS A 624 13.70 -2.33 -61.51
N THR A 625 13.54 -1.78 -62.72
CA THR A 625 12.32 -1.06 -63.14
C THR A 625 11.05 -1.92 -63.14
N ILE A 626 11.16 -3.24 -63.41
CA ILE A 626 10.02 -4.17 -63.28
C ILE A 626 9.73 -4.49 -61.82
N GLY A 627 10.76 -4.64 -60.98
CA GLY A 627 10.63 -4.78 -59.53
C GLY A 627 9.99 -3.54 -58.89
N ASP A 628 10.40 -2.34 -59.33
CA ASP A 628 9.86 -1.05 -58.87
C ASP A 628 8.40 -0.87 -59.32
N ALA A 629 8.04 -1.31 -60.53
CA ALA A 629 6.65 -1.33 -61.02
C ALA A 629 5.74 -2.25 -60.18
N VAL A 630 6.18 -3.48 -59.90
CA VAL A 630 5.47 -4.41 -59.02
C VAL A 630 5.44 -3.87 -57.58
N GLY A 631 6.51 -3.23 -57.12
CA GLY A 631 6.62 -2.57 -55.83
C GLY A 631 5.62 -1.42 -55.66
N ALA A 632 5.42 -0.59 -56.69
CA ALA A 632 4.42 0.48 -56.72
C ALA A 632 2.99 -0.06 -56.63
N THR A 633 2.69 -1.13 -57.39
CA THR A 633 1.38 -1.79 -57.34
C THR A 633 1.13 -2.46 -55.98
N ALA A 634 2.15 -3.09 -55.41
CA ALA A 634 2.11 -3.65 -54.06
C ALA A 634 2.04 -2.57 -52.96
N ALA A 635 2.55 -1.35 -53.20
CA ALA A 635 2.36 -0.20 -52.31
C ALA A 635 0.91 0.31 -52.37
N ALA A 636 0.31 0.43 -53.57
CA ALA A 636 -1.09 0.79 -53.73
C ALA A 636 -2.03 -0.25 -53.09
N ALA A 637 -1.79 -1.54 -53.30
CA ALA A 637 -2.56 -2.62 -52.67
C ALA A 637 -2.45 -2.60 -51.14
N ARG A 638 -1.25 -2.34 -50.58
CA ARG A 638 -1.06 -2.16 -49.14
C ARG A 638 -1.79 -0.94 -48.61
N ALA A 639 -1.69 0.21 -49.27
CA ALA A 639 -2.40 1.43 -48.86
C ALA A 639 -3.92 1.24 -48.78
N ILE A 640 -4.51 0.56 -49.77
CA ILE A 640 -5.94 0.21 -49.76
C ILE A 640 -6.26 -0.78 -48.62
N ALA A 641 -5.42 -1.80 -48.40
CA ALA A 641 -5.60 -2.75 -47.30
C ALA A 641 -5.47 -2.08 -45.92
N ASP A 642 -4.52 -1.16 -45.73
CA ASP A 642 -4.33 -0.40 -44.50
C ASP A 642 -5.51 0.53 -44.21
N ARG A 643 -6.07 1.16 -45.26
CA ARG A 643 -7.30 1.96 -45.17
C ARG A 643 -8.51 1.11 -44.78
N LEU A 644 -8.71 -0.05 -45.41
CA LEU A 644 -9.79 -0.99 -45.06
C LEU A 644 -9.60 -1.53 -43.63
N ASN A 645 -8.37 -1.84 -43.22
CA ASN A 645 -8.04 -2.23 -41.85
C ASN A 645 -8.32 -1.10 -40.84
N PHE A 646 -8.10 0.16 -41.22
CA PHE A 646 -8.47 1.31 -40.40
C PHE A 646 -9.99 1.43 -40.23
N GLU A 647 -10.74 1.34 -41.33
CA GLU A 647 -12.20 1.44 -41.30
C GLU A 647 -12.85 0.26 -40.53
N ALA A 648 -12.30 -0.95 -40.65
CA ALA A 648 -12.70 -2.09 -39.81
C ALA A 648 -12.41 -1.86 -38.32
N ARG A 649 -11.23 -1.31 -37.97
CA ARG A 649 -10.90 -0.95 -36.58
C ARG A 649 -11.82 0.16 -36.04
N ARG A 650 -12.16 1.15 -36.85
CA ARG A 650 -13.11 2.23 -36.53
C ARG A 650 -14.52 1.67 -36.30
N ALA A 651 -15.00 0.81 -37.20
CA ALA A 651 -16.31 0.16 -37.07
C ALA A 651 -16.40 -0.66 -35.77
N ASN A 652 -15.41 -1.53 -35.52
CA ASN A 652 -15.32 -2.31 -34.28
C ASN A 652 -15.30 -1.43 -33.01
N ARG A 653 -14.71 -0.24 -33.07
CA ARG A 653 -14.69 0.71 -31.94
C ARG A 653 -16.05 1.39 -31.72
N ILE A 654 -16.73 1.83 -32.79
CA ILE A 654 -18.09 2.41 -32.72
C ILE A 654 -19.11 1.37 -32.23
N ASP A 655 -18.99 0.14 -32.70
CA ASP A 655 -19.76 -1.02 -32.27
C ASP A 655 -19.50 -1.37 -30.79
N ALA A 656 -18.24 -1.31 -30.33
CA ALA A 656 -17.91 -1.46 -28.90
C ALA A 656 -18.53 -0.36 -28.02
N PHE A 657 -18.58 0.90 -28.48
CA PHE A 657 -19.29 1.97 -27.79
C PHE A 657 -20.82 1.73 -27.77
N THR A 658 -21.38 1.22 -28.87
CA THR A 658 -22.82 0.91 -29.00
C THR A 658 -23.24 -0.23 -28.07
N ARG A 659 -22.44 -1.31 -27.98
CA ARG A 659 -22.64 -2.36 -26.96
C ARG A 659 -22.56 -1.82 -25.53
N ARG A 660 -21.64 -0.88 -25.26
CA ARG A 660 -21.49 -0.26 -23.94
C ARG A 660 -22.72 0.59 -23.55
N GLU A 661 -23.27 1.34 -24.51
CA GLU A 661 -24.52 2.10 -24.35
C GLU A 661 -25.73 1.18 -24.10
N ILE A 662 -25.82 0.06 -24.81
CA ILE A 662 -26.84 -0.98 -24.59
C ILE A 662 -26.71 -1.60 -23.20
N GLU A 663 -25.50 -1.96 -22.77
CA GLU A 663 -25.23 -2.54 -21.44
C GLU A 663 -25.60 -1.56 -20.31
N TRP A 664 -25.18 -0.30 -20.40
CA TRP A 664 -25.58 0.73 -19.44
C TRP A 664 -27.10 0.94 -19.40
N THR A 665 -27.78 0.86 -20.55
CA THR A 665 -29.25 0.95 -20.63
C THR A 665 -29.92 -0.24 -19.96
N PHE A 666 -29.37 -1.45 -20.14
CA PHE A 666 -29.85 -2.67 -19.49
C PHE A 666 -29.64 -2.63 -17.96
N GLN A 667 -28.44 -2.26 -17.51
CA GLN A 667 -28.13 -2.13 -16.07
C GLN A 667 -28.93 -1.02 -15.38
N SER A 668 -29.19 0.10 -16.07
CA SER A 668 -30.12 1.14 -15.62
C SER A 668 -31.54 0.58 -15.44
N ASN A 669 -32.04 -0.19 -16.42
CA ASN A 669 -33.36 -0.82 -16.31
C ASN A 669 -33.45 -1.86 -15.19
N LEU A 670 -32.41 -2.68 -14.98
CA LEU A 670 -32.34 -3.59 -13.84
C LEU A 670 -32.40 -2.84 -12.51
N ALA A 671 -31.65 -1.75 -12.37
CA ALA A 671 -31.69 -0.91 -11.17
C ALA A 671 -33.06 -0.22 -10.98
N ALA A 672 -33.72 0.23 -12.05
CA ALA A 672 -35.07 0.77 -12.01
C ALA A 672 -36.11 -0.25 -11.52
N HIS A 673 -36.01 -1.51 -11.97
CA HIS A 673 -36.85 -2.61 -11.48
C HIS A 673 -36.54 -2.98 -10.03
N GLU A 674 -35.26 -3.02 -9.63
CA GLU A 674 -34.84 -3.30 -8.25
C GLU A 674 -35.31 -2.21 -7.27
N ILE A 675 -35.21 -0.92 -7.63
CA ILE A 675 -35.79 0.20 -6.87
C ILE A 675 -37.30 -0.02 -6.68
N THR A 676 -38.01 -0.34 -7.76
CA THR A 676 -39.46 -0.59 -7.73
C THR A 676 -39.81 -1.80 -6.85
N GLN A 677 -38.98 -2.84 -6.84
CA GLN A 677 -39.17 -4.02 -5.98
C GLN A 677 -38.89 -3.71 -4.49
N ILE A 678 -37.77 -3.06 -4.18
CA ILE A 678 -37.39 -2.71 -2.81
C ILE A 678 -38.39 -1.71 -2.21
N TYR A 679 -38.92 -0.78 -3.00
CA TYR A 679 -39.96 0.16 -2.55
C TYR A 679 -41.22 -0.57 -2.05
N LYS A 680 -41.72 -1.56 -2.79
CA LYS A 680 -42.85 -2.41 -2.34
C LYS A 680 -42.50 -3.24 -1.11
N GLN A 681 -41.27 -3.75 -1.02
CA GLN A 681 -40.80 -4.47 0.17
C GLN A 681 -40.70 -3.55 1.41
N TYR A 682 -40.32 -2.28 1.22
CA TYR A 682 -40.25 -1.24 2.25
C TYR A 682 -41.66 -0.87 2.76
N GLN A 683 -42.63 -0.64 1.88
CA GLN A 683 -44.03 -0.42 2.26
C GLN A 683 -44.59 -1.62 3.05
N ALA A 684 -44.34 -2.84 2.57
CA ALA A 684 -44.72 -4.05 3.29
C ALA A 684 -43.99 -4.21 4.64
N ALA A 685 -42.79 -3.63 4.81
CA ALA A 685 -42.08 -3.58 6.07
C ALA A 685 -42.64 -2.52 7.04
N GLN A 686 -43.07 -1.35 6.55
CA GLN A 686 -43.80 -0.36 7.36
C GLN A 686 -45.10 -0.97 7.92
N ILE A 687 -45.85 -1.72 7.11
CA ILE A 687 -47.06 -2.42 7.57
C ILE A 687 -46.73 -3.47 8.65
N ARG A 688 -45.62 -4.22 8.51
CA ARG A 688 -45.15 -5.16 9.54
C ARG A 688 -44.70 -4.47 10.82
N GLU A 689 -44.02 -3.32 10.73
CA GLU A 689 -43.64 -2.49 11.87
C GLU A 689 -44.86 -1.96 12.63
N PHE A 690 -45.89 -1.51 11.90
CA PHE A 690 -47.17 -1.12 12.49
C PHE A 690 -47.88 -2.29 13.19
N ILE A 691 -47.98 -3.46 12.54
CA ILE A 691 -48.59 -4.64 13.15
C ILE A 691 -47.84 -5.05 14.43
N ALA A 692 -46.50 -5.10 14.40
CA ALA A 692 -45.70 -5.44 15.58
C ALA A 692 -45.86 -4.42 16.73
N LYS A 693 -45.95 -3.13 16.42
CA LYS A 693 -46.26 -2.07 17.39
C LYS A 693 -47.66 -2.26 17.99
N GLN A 694 -48.67 -2.53 17.16
CA GLN A 694 -50.04 -2.70 17.62
C GLN A 694 -50.21 -3.97 18.48
N ASP A 695 -49.51 -5.05 18.12
CA ASP A 695 -49.42 -6.29 18.91
C ASP A 695 -48.81 -6.04 20.30
N TYR A 696 -47.76 -5.23 20.37
CA TYR A 696 -47.12 -4.83 21.63
C TYR A 696 -48.06 -3.96 22.50
N GLU A 697 -48.73 -2.96 21.92
CA GLU A 697 -49.74 -2.14 22.63
C GLU A 697 -50.93 -2.98 23.12
N ASN A 698 -51.37 -3.96 22.33
CA ASN A 698 -52.44 -4.89 22.71
C ASN A 698 -51.98 -5.84 23.84
N HIS A 699 -50.73 -6.29 23.81
CA HIS A 699 -50.12 -7.09 24.87
C HIS A 699 -50.01 -6.30 26.19
N GLN A 700 -49.66 -5.01 26.14
CA GLN A 700 -49.67 -4.14 27.32
C GLN A 700 -51.08 -3.98 27.91
N LYS A 701 -52.13 -3.89 27.07
CA LYS A 701 -53.52 -3.90 27.54
C LYS A 701 -53.92 -5.25 28.17
N GLN A 702 -53.41 -6.37 27.68
CA GLN A 702 -53.61 -7.68 28.31
C GLN A 702 -52.94 -7.76 29.69
N ILE A 703 -51.72 -7.24 29.84
CA ILE A 703 -51.04 -7.12 31.14
C ILE A 703 -51.86 -6.27 32.12
N GLN A 704 -52.41 -5.13 31.66
CA GLN A 704 -53.24 -4.25 32.49
C GLN A 704 -54.53 -4.97 32.95
N ASN A 705 -55.25 -5.61 32.02
CA ASN A 705 -56.46 -6.38 32.36
C ASN A 705 -56.15 -7.52 33.36
N ALA A 706 -55.02 -8.22 33.19
CA ALA A 706 -54.60 -9.29 34.11
C ALA A 706 -54.30 -8.76 35.53
N LYS A 707 -53.71 -7.55 35.64
CA LYS A 707 -53.47 -6.86 36.92
C LYS A 707 -54.76 -6.44 37.60
N GLU A 708 -55.73 -5.96 36.84
CA GLU A 708 -57.07 -5.62 37.36
C GLU A 708 -57.81 -6.88 37.87
N ILE A 709 -57.64 -8.03 37.21
CA ILE A 709 -58.14 -9.32 37.70
C ILE A 709 -57.43 -9.76 38.99
N GLU A 710 -56.10 -9.66 39.09
CA GLU A 710 -55.38 -10.03 40.33
C GLU A 710 -55.76 -9.10 41.50
N HIS A 711 -55.97 -7.80 41.24
CA HIS A 711 -56.44 -6.81 42.22
C HIS A 711 -57.89 -7.11 42.69
N PHE A 712 -58.77 -7.51 41.78
CA PHE A 712 -60.13 -7.96 42.12
C PHE A 712 -60.11 -9.22 42.99
N LEU A 713 -59.28 -10.22 42.63
CA LEU A 713 -59.13 -11.47 43.38
C LEU A 713 -58.51 -11.29 44.78
N LYS A 714 -57.75 -10.21 45.01
CA LYS A 714 -57.25 -9.83 46.35
C LYS A 714 -58.31 -9.18 47.25
N GLY A 715 -59.45 -8.76 46.70
CA GLY A 715 -60.47 -8.01 47.43
C GLY A 715 -60.09 -6.56 47.75
N GLU A 716 -59.05 -6.01 47.10
CA GLU A 716 -58.67 -4.61 47.24
C GLU A 716 -59.67 -3.72 46.50
N SER A 717 -60.32 -2.78 47.20
CA SER A 717 -61.30 -1.87 46.58
C SER A 717 -60.60 -0.76 45.80
N THR A 718 -60.85 -0.68 44.49
CA THR A 718 -60.18 0.26 43.59
C THR A 718 -60.43 1.73 43.97
N SER A 719 -59.38 2.40 44.48
CA SER A 719 -59.27 3.86 44.48
C SER A 719 -58.90 4.31 43.07
N ILE A 720 -59.68 5.22 42.48
CA ILE A 720 -59.46 5.70 41.10
C ILE A 720 -58.19 6.58 40.99
N HIS A 721 -57.62 7.03 42.11
CA HIS A 721 -56.55 8.03 42.13
C HIS A 721 -55.14 7.53 41.75
N ASP A 722 -54.85 6.23 41.87
CA ASP A 722 -53.47 5.74 41.73
C ASP A 722 -53.01 5.54 40.27
N LEU A 723 -53.95 5.46 39.31
CA LEU A 723 -53.67 5.25 37.88
C LEU A 723 -53.09 6.51 37.20
N GLU A 724 -53.64 7.70 37.47
CA GLU A 724 -53.13 8.98 36.92
C GLU A 724 -51.67 9.25 37.33
N GLY A 725 -51.27 8.74 38.50
CA GLY A 725 -49.92 8.84 39.04
C GLY A 725 -48.87 8.03 38.28
N TYR A 726 -49.22 7.20 37.29
CA TYR A 726 -48.25 6.44 36.48
C TYR A 726 -47.93 7.12 35.15
N GLU A 727 -48.92 7.64 34.43
CA GLU A 727 -48.68 8.33 33.14
C GLU A 727 -47.86 9.62 33.30
N GLN A 728 -48.17 10.44 34.33
CA GLN A 728 -47.41 11.68 34.59
C GLN A 728 -45.92 11.43 34.88
N ARG A 729 -45.58 10.28 35.50
CA ARG A 729 -44.18 9.89 35.77
C ARG A 729 -43.44 9.40 34.53
N LYS A 730 -44.15 8.92 33.49
CA LYS A 730 -43.53 8.54 32.22
C LYS A 730 -43.23 9.79 31.37
N ILE A 731 -44.21 10.69 31.24
CA ILE A 731 -44.08 11.94 30.45
C ILE A 731 -42.99 12.87 31.02
N THR A 732 -42.76 12.86 32.33
CA THR A 732 -41.69 13.66 32.98
C THR A 732 -40.31 13.01 32.96
N GLY A 733 -40.17 11.73 32.60
CA GLY A 733 -38.90 11.00 32.59
C GLY A 733 -38.06 11.16 31.32
N GLU A 734 -38.67 11.45 30.17
CA GLU A 734 -38.03 11.31 28.85
C GLU A 734 -37.15 12.50 28.41
N MET A 735 -37.03 13.58 29.20
CA MET A 735 -36.12 14.70 28.94
C MET A 735 -34.81 14.67 29.75
N GLY A 736 -34.40 13.51 30.25
CA GLY A 736 -33.18 13.30 31.04
C GLY A 736 -31.97 12.80 30.24
N VAL A 737 -31.41 13.60 29.31
CA VAL A 737 -30.15 13.25 28.62
C VAL A 737 -28.97 13.37 29.58
N SER A 738 -28.58 12.25 30.20
CA SER A 738 -27.41 12.17 31.09
C SER A 738 -26.22 11.51 30.38
N SER A 739 -25.11 12.23 30.30
CA SER A 739 -23.86 11.75 29.69
C SER A 739 -23.11 10.81 30.64
N ALA A 740 -23.08 9.52 30.35
CA ALA A 740 -22.24 8.55 31.07
C ALA A 740 -20.79 8.60 30.58
N SER A 741 -19.85 8.99 31.45
CA SER A 741 -18.43 9.09 31.13
C SER A 741 -17.54 8.50 32.24
N GLY A 742 -16.73 7.50 31.90
CA GLY A 742 -15.61 7.01 32.72
C GLY A 742 -15.94 5.84 33.66
N PRO A 743 -15.09 4.79 33.71
CA PRO A 743 -15.12 3.74 34.74
C PRO A 743 -14.32 4.18 35.98
N PRO A 744 -14.34 3.42 37.09
CA PRO A 744 -13.52 2.20 37.19
C PRO A 744 -14.33 0.90 37.35
#